data_AF-A0A2K0AX35-F1
#
_entry.id   AF-A0A2K0AX35-F1
#
_cell.length_a   1.000
_cell.length_b   1.000
_cell.length_c   1.000
_cell.angle_alpha   90.00
_cell.angle_beta   90.00
_cell.angle_gamma   90.00
#
_symmetry.space_group_name_H-M   'P 1'
#
loop_
_entity.id
_entity.type
_entity.pdbx_description
1 polymer ?
#
loop_
_entity_poly.entity_id
_entity_poly.type
_entity_poly.pdbx_seq_one_letter_code
_entity_poly.pdbx_strand_id
1 'polypeptide(L)'
;MGLKQSIVIKSQFGSSTPGRYIKEYTSREDATEELEIENYVSRYTPRMNATENLKQNVSSSKDVEKQDNEITYKQGVMFGNNGLSYSSKMLEECARKIQKSTDEGHVPIMQVISFSHDYLKEKGIVNKNMDEPEYDGAYKGNIDQLKLRQSITDMMNRMHRDMGFDQAEWGASIHLDTQHVHVHITTVETGDPKEKRLKKVKEKSSQTQPRMRWYSDDKTSNYKVSINDDGFMFFKRNGEIIAEQEKNKQGNPKYYKTQEDTMSYIVVEKGKVSEKVKEGMRDALDRSLSKTKDIKPFVKDVGDKKRLTKALTLDTVYYNDVTVEKLKTLVAALPENQKLWRAKSNAKAMERPHEIANEIIDDIWTRNREAINLDDFDKATKMYAETRQYDEKFDDKTKFNYIATAYSQLKEESINMLYRDIKNRIKEEDKSNALPKYSIKGASTDALKNEIVKGINDKTNPNSNHFDKLVNFEYRQRSYNQRYKKAYYKKNYYQQEINRYDYLEKNNKTSASSRVVRNHYQQEYDYNNNIVDKYAYLKFGEKSGVSKERFNEVKGTDLINMLYDYGKGDDRTVPKNVSKAYLDQTNLRKKAINQTLDYLVETNQIEQYEILRQHRDSIRKEADIASQINEELEIPTPTEQGSSSIEKRKTIDTIQGRRLLKQEISQLQRKNQEVTKTYDLDVEEEMYIPKKKSTQQEKTLDNLAEYNQRVQQQWAIRKLEYNNFYYEDRRKESEQSIVDNLEDTKHSNKDIELEL
;
A
#
# COMPACT_ATOMS: atom_id res chain seq x y z
N MET A 1 -19.25 -39.20 -4.66
CA MET A 1 -19.85 -38.89 -5.98
C MET A 1 -18.76 -38.72 -7.02
N GLY A 2 -19.03 -38.99 -8.30
CA GLY A 2 -18.07 -38.67 -9.37
C GLY A 2 -18.11 -37.19 -9.74
N LEU A 3 -17.02 -36.66 -10.31
CA LEU A 3 -16.91 -35.22 -10.67
C LEU A 3 -18.02 -34.74 -11.60
N LYS A 4 -18.56 -35.61 -12.45
CA LYS A 4 -19.67 -35.27 -13.36
C LYS A 4 -20.99 -35.01 -12.60
N GLN A 5 -21.21 -35.69 -11.47
CA GLN A 5 -22.35 -35.44 -10.59
C GLN A 5 -22.10 -34.23 -9.68
N SER A 6 -20.86 -34.04 -9.22
CA SER A 6 -20.50 -32.92 -8.32
C SER A 6 -20.40 -31.56 -9.01
N ILE A 7 -20.02 -31.53 -10.29
CA ILE A 7 -19.88 -30.31 -11.10
C ILE A 7 -20.67 -30.48 -12.42
N VAL A 8 -21.83 -29.84 -12.50
CA VAL A 8 -22.72 -29.89 -13.65
C VAL A 8 -22.45 -28.69 -14.57
N ILE A 9 -22.03 -28.93 -15.81
CA ILE A 9 -21.75 -27.88 -16.80
C ILE A 9 -22.83 -27.93 -17.90
N LYS A 10 -23.66 -26.89 -17.95
CA LYS A 10 -24.59 -26.63 -19.06
C LYS A 10 -24.00 -25.54 -19.95
N SER A 11 -24.11 -25.70 -21.27
CA SER A 11 -23.55 -24.74 -22.23
C SER A 11 -24.54 -24.45 -23.33
N GLN A 12 -24.72 -23.17 -23.62
CA GLN A 12 -25.42 -22.64 -24.78
C GLN A 12 -24.39 -21.91 -25.66
N PHE A 13 -24.57 -21.96 -26.97
CA PHE A 13 -23.69 -21.26 -27.91
C PHE A 13 -24.51 -20.47 -28.92
N GLY A 14 -23.98 -19.31 -29.31
CA GLY A 14 -24.68 -18.37 -30.17
C GLY A 14 -25.70 -17.52 -29.41
N SER A 15 -25.63 -16.21 -29.62
CA SER A 15 -26.60 -15.21 -29.17
C SER A 15 -26.40 -13.98 -30.04
N SER A 16 -27.47 -13.29 -30.42
CA SER A 16 -27.36 -11.98 -31.10
C SER A 16 -27.07 -10.85 -30.11
N THR A 17 -27.34 -11.05 -28.82
CA THR A 17 -27.21 -10.01 -27.79
C THR A 17 -26.49 -10.50 -26.53
N PRO A 18 -25.29 -11.12 -26.63
CA PRO A 18 -24.55 -11.59 -25.46
C PRO A 18 -24.13 -10.46 -24.51
N GLY A 19 -23.89 -9.25 -25.01
CA GLY A 19 -23.59 -8.10 -24.15
C GLY A 19 -24.78 -7.73 -23.25
N ARG A 20 -26.00 -7.79 -23.79
CA ARG A 20 -27.23 -7.60 -23.03
C ARG A 20 -27.43 -8.72 -22.00
N TYR A 21 -27.17 -9.97 -22.38
CA TYR A 21 -27.20 -11.12 -21.47
C TYR A 21 -26.26 -10.92 -20.28
N ILE A 22 -25.04 -10.42 -20.51
CA ILE A 22 -24.09 -10.11 -19.44
C ILE A 22 -24.64 -9.02 -18.50
N LYS A 23 -25.13 -7.91 -19.07
CA LYS A 23 -25.62 -6.76 -18.30
C LYS A 23 -26.90 -7.04 -17.53
N GLU A 24 -27.84 -7.81 -18.09
CA GLU A 24 -29.19 -7.97 -17.51
C GLU A 24 -29.37 -9.29 -16.76
N TYR A 25 -28.69 -10.37 -17.16
CA TYR A 25 -28.91 -11.69 -16.60
C TYR A 25 -27.71 -12.21 -15.79
N THR A 26 -26.50 -12.18 -16.37
CA THR A 26 -25.30 -12.65 -15.66
C THR A 26 -25.00 -11.78 -14.44
N SER A 27 -25.17 -10.46 -14.52
CA SER A 27 -24.84 -9.52 -13.43
C SER A 27 -26.05 -9.04 -12.63
N ARG A 28 -27.16 -9.80 -12.61
CA ARG A 28 -28.39 -9.40 -11.92
C ARG A 28 -28.24 -9.43 -10.39
N GLU A 29 -28.70 -8.37 -9.72
CA GLU A 29 -28.44 -8.09 -8.30
C GLU A 29 -29.14 -9.04 -7.34
N ASP A 30 -30.34 -9.51 -7.70
CA ASP A 30 -31.10 -10.49 -6.93
C ASP A 30 -30.34 -11.82 -6.81
N ALA A 31 -29.54 -12.16 -7.82
CA ALA A 31 -28.79 -13.40 -7.91
C ALA A 31 -27.38 -13.34 -7.33
N THR A 32 -26.70 -12.22 -7.50
CA THR A 32 -25.27 -12.14 -7.22
C THR A 32 -24.97 -11.46 -5.90
N GLU A 33 -23.88 -11.86 -5.28
CA GLU A 33 -23.27 -11.08 -4.20
C GLU A 33 -22.00 -10.40 -4.70
N GLU A 34 -21.80 -9.16 -4.26
CA GLU A 34 -20.54 -8.47 -4.48
C GLU A 34 -19.40 -9.20 -3.75
N LEU A 35 -18.31 -9.47 -4.46
CA LEU A 35 -17.08 -9.85 -3.79
C LEU A 35 -16.36 -8.57 -3.37
N GLU A 36 -16.37 -8.32 -2.06
CA GLU A 36 -15.81 -7.15 -1.38
C GLU A 36 -14.27 -7.06 -1.45
N ILE A 37 -13.66 -7.23 -2.63
CA ILE A 37 -12.26 -6.85 -2.86
C ILE A 37 -12.13 -5.33 -2.92
N GLU A 38 -13.18 -4.66 -3.41
CA GLU A 38 -13.22 -3.22 -3.70
C GLU A 38 -14.06 -2.38 -2.74
N ASN A 39 -14.77 -2.96 -1.77
CA ASN A 39 -15.66 -2.20 -0.87
C ASN A 39 -14.94 -1.22 0.09
N TYR A 40 -13.62 -1.10 -0.03
CA TYR A 40 -12.84 -0.02 0.58
C TYR A 40 -12.48 1.12 -0.41
N VAL A 41 -12.41 0.84 -1.71
CA VAL A 41 -12.09 1.84 -2.76
C VAL A 41 -13.35 2.54 -3.27
N SER A 42 -14.47 1.82 -3.39
CA SER A 42 -15.71 2.35 -3.98
C SER A 42 -16.62 3.10 -3.01
N ARG A 43 -16.45 2.98 -1.69
CA ARG A 43 -17.14 3.88 -0.74
C ARG A 43 -16.42 5.22 -0.52
N TYR A 44 -15.17 5.32 -0.96
CA TYR A 44 -14.37 6.54 -0.80
C TYR A 44 -14.07 7.30 -2.11
N THR A 45 -14.24 6.67 -3.27
CA THR A 45 -14.13 7.37 -4.57
C THR A 45 -15.38 8.21 -4.94
N PRO A 46 -16.63 7.82 -4.61
CA PRO A 46 -17.80 8.64 -4.91
C PRO A 46 -17.93 9.85 -3.99
N ARG A 47 -17.34 9.82 -2.78
CA ARG A 47 -17.14 11.04 -1.99
C ARG A 47 -16.24 12.04 -2.71
N MET A 48 -15.37 11.60 -3.62
CA MET A 48 -14.45 12.47 -4.38
C MET A 48 -15.17 13.28 -5.47
N ASN A 49 -16.23 12.74 -6.09
CA ASN A 49 -17.09 13.50 -7.03
C ASN A 49 -18.30 14.15 -6.35
N ALA A 50 -18.84 13.57 -5.27
CA ALA A 50 -19.94 14.16 -4.53
C ALA A 50 -19.50 15.40 -3.72
N THR A 51 -18.24 15.48 -3.25
CA THR A 51 -17.72 16.71 -2.61
C THR A 51 -17.31 17.80 -3.60
N GLU A 52 -17.09 17.47 -4.87
CA GLU A 52 -16.93 18.45 -5.95
C GLU A 52 -18.30 18.98 -6.45
N ASN A 53 -19.32 18.13 -6.58
CA ASN A 53 -20.68 18.58 -6.99
C ASN A 53 -21.50 19.23 -5.86
N LEU A 54 -21.21 18.93 -4.58
CA LEU A 54 -21.76 19.69 -3.45
C LEU A 54 -21.32 21.16 -3.42
N LYS A 55 -20.31 21.54 -4.23
CA LYS A 55 -19.84 22.93 -4.34
C LYS A 55 -20.55 23.75 -5.41
N GLN A 56 -21.45 23.18 -6.22
CA GLN A 56 -22.10 23.97 -7.28
C GLN A 56 -23.63 23.96 -7.34
N ASN A 57 -24.36 22.98 -6.82
CA ASN A 57 -25.80 23.13 -6.56
C ASN A 57 -26.22 22.06 -5.53
N VAL A 58 -27.02 22.45 -4.53
CA VAL A 58 -27.49 21.56 -3.47
C VAL A 58 -28.52 20.58 -4.05
N SER A 59 -28.05 19.47 -4.62
CA SER A 59 -28.89 18.34 -4.98
C SER A 59 -29.39 17.64 -3.72
N SER A 60 -30.65 17.20 -3.72
CA SER A 60 -31.26 16.56 -2.56
C SER A 60 -30.58 15.23 -2.23
N SER A 61 -30.64 14.78 -0.97
CA SER A 61 -30.05 13.50 -0.54
C SER A 61 -30.50 12.31 -1.38
N LYS A 62 -31.72 12.35 -1.92
CA LYS A 62 -32.26 11.33 -2.83
C LYS A 62 -31.59 11.33 -4.21
N ASP A 63 -31.18 12.50 -4.73
CA ASP A 63 -30.51 12.60 -6.02
C ASP A 63 -29.04 12.15 -5.93
N VAL A 64 -28.40 12.43 -4.79
CA VAL A 64 -27.06 11.92 -4.47
C VAL A 64 -27.09 10.40 -4.34
N GLU A 65 -28.04 9.84 -3.60
CA GLU A 65 -28.22 8.39 -3.43
C GLU A 65 -28.55 7.68 -4.75
N LYS A 66 -29.27 8.37 -5.66
CA LYS A 66 -29.57 7.86 -7.01
C LYS A 66 -28.33 7.87 -7.92
N GLN A 67 -27.53 8.95 -7.89
CA GLN A 67 -26.26 9.02 -8.62
C GLN A 67 -25.19 8.08 -8.07
N ASP A 68 -25.15 7.87 -6.75
CA ASP A 68 -24.21 6.96 -6.10
C ASP A 68 -24.52 5.50 -6.46
N ASN A 69 -25.82 5.15 -6.45
CA ASN A 69 -26.30 3.86 -6.93
C ASN A 69 -26.07 3.66 -8.44
N GLU A 70 -26.11 4.70 -9.27
CA GLU A 70 -25.81 4.62 -10.71
C GLU A 70 -24.30 4.36 -10.98
N ILE A 71 -23.40 4.87 -10.14
CA ILE A 71 -21.94 4.76 -10.32
C ILE A 71 -21.35 3.48 -9.71
N THR A 72 -21.89 3.02 -8.58
CA THR A 72 -21.48 1.77 -7.91
C THR A 72 -22.28 0.54 -8.36
N TYR A 73 -23.27 0.74 -9.24
CA TYR A 73 -24.14 -0.28 -9.79
C TYR A 73 -23.34 -1.50 -10.28
N LYS A 74 -23.54 -2.67 -9.65
CA LYS A 74 -22.92 -3.97 -10.00
C LYS A 74 -21.41 -4.09 -9.83
N GLN A 75 -20.80 -3.26 -8.99
CA GLN A 75 -19.39 -3.41 -8.65
C GLN A 75 -19.11 -4.75 -7.94
N GLY A 76 -17.98 -5.37 -8.26
CA GLY A 76 -17.51 -6.63 -7.68
C GLY A 76 -18.36 -7.88 -7.92
N VAL A 77 -19.45 -7.74 -8.68
CA VAL A 77 -20.33 -8.84 -9.10
C VAL A 77 -19.65 -9.76 -10.12
N MET A 78 -18.93 -9.17 -11.08
CA MET A 78 -18.29 -9.92 -12.17
C MET A 78 -16.78 -10.09 -11.99
N PHE A 79 -16.23 -11.07 -12.70
CA PHE A 79 -14.80 -11.36 -12.81
C PHE A 79 -14.49 -11.99 -14.18
N GLY A 80 -13.22 -12.04 -14.60
CA GLY A 80 -12.85 -12.56 -15.92
C GLY A 80 -11.37 -12.35 -16.26
N ASN A 81 -11.05 -12.12 -17.54
CA ASN A 81 -9.69 -11.88 -18.03
C ASN A 81 -8.84 -10.91 -17.18
N ASN A 82 -9.48 -9.85 -16.66
CA ASN A 82 -8.79 -8.72 -16.06
C ASN A 82 -8.76 -8.76 -14.53
N GLY A 83 -9.23 -9.85 -13.90
CA GLY A 83 -9.17 -10.02 -12.45
C GLY A 83 -10.38 -10.72 -11.85
N LEU A 84 -10.34 -10.90 -10.52
CA LEU A 84 -11.31 -11.63 -9.72
C LEU A 84 -12.49 -10.77 -9.23
N SER A 85 -12.47 -9.47 -9.52
CA SER A 85 -13.53 -8.51 -9.23
C SER A 85 -13.45 -7.36 -10.24
N TYR A 86 -14.55 -7.06 -10.90
CA TYR A 86 -14.68 -6.00 -11.89
C TYR A 86 -15.37 -4.79 -11.29
N SER A 87 -14.85 -3.60 -11.59
CA SER A 87 -15.63 -2.36 -11.48
C SER A 87 -16.75 -2.34 -12.50
N SER A 88 -17.77 -1.50 -12.30
CA SER A 88 -18.88 -1.31 -13.24
C SER A 88 -18.38 -1.00 -14.65
N LYS A 89 -17.32 -0.18 -14.77
CA LYS A 89 -16.66 0.11 -16.06
C LYS A 89 -16.04 -1.13 -16.70
N MET A 90 -15.34 -1.98 -15.94
CA MET A 90 -14.75 -3.21 -16.46
C MET A 90 -15.82 -4.22 -16.90
N LEU A 91 -16.94 -4.30 -16.17
CA LEU A 91 -18.11 -5.09 -16.56
C LEU A 91 -18.67 -4.61 -17.90
N GLU A 92 -18.86 -3.29 -18.05
CA GLU A 92 -19.36 -2.71 -19.30
C GLU A 92 -18.40 -2.92 -20.47
N GLU A 93 -17.10 -2.77 -20.24
CA GLU A 93 -16.08 -3.04 -21.25
C GLU A 93 -16.08 -4.50 -21.68
N CYS A 94 -16.19 -5.44 -20.74
CA CYS A 94 -16.30 -6.87 -21.04
C CYS A 94 -17.55 -7.17 -21.88
N ALA A 95 -18.72 -6.66 -21.48
CA ALA A 95 -19.97 -6.82 -22.21
C ALA A 95 -19.88 -6.22 -23.63
N ARG A 96 -19.27 -5.03 -23.76
CA ARG A 96 -19.08 -4.35 -25.04
C ARG A 96 -18.14 -5.12 -25.97
N LYS A 97 -17.01 -5.61 -25.46
CA LYS A 97 -16.07 -6.42 -26.26
C LYS A 97 -16.71 -7.70 -26.73
N ILE A 98 -17.41 -8.42 -25.84
CA ILE A 98 -18.09 -9.66 -26.18
C ILE A 98 -19.17 -9.43 -27.24
N GLN A 99 -19.96 -8.36 -27.10
CA GLN A 99 -20.95 -7.99 -28.11
C GLN A 99 -20.27 -7.64 -29.44
N LYS A 100 -19.25 -6.79 -29.41
CA LYS A 100 -18.53 -6.35 -30.61
C LYS A 100 -17.97 -7.53 -31.39
N SER A 101 -17.27 -8.46 -30.74
CA SER A 101 -16.71 -9.63 -31.43
C SER A 101 -17.80 -10.55 -31.97
N THR A 102 -18.94 -10.62 -31.29
CA THR A 102 -20.10 -11.35 -31.82
C THR A 102 -20.67 -10.68 -33.08
N ASP A 103 -20.75 -9.34 -33.09
CA ASP A 103 -21.19 -8.56 -34.25
C ASP A 103 -20.20 -8.69 -35.43
N GLU A 104 -18.91 -8.91 -35.13
CA GLU A 104 -17.84 -9.21 -36.09
C GLU A 104 -17.87 -10.68 -36.58
N GLY A 105 -18.80 -11.51 -36.10
CA GLY A 105 -19.05 -12.87 -36.58
C GLY A 105 -18.49 -13.99 -35.70
N HIS A 106 -17.87 -13.66 -34.56
CA HIS A 106 -17.43 -14.67 -33.60
C HIS A 106 -18.60 -15.28 -32.83
N VAL A 107 -18.44 -16.55 -32.41
CA VAL A 107 -19.53 -17.29 -31.75
C VAL A 107 -19.35 -17.27 -30.22
N PRO A 108 -20.21 -16.53 -29.46
CA PRO A 108 -20.14 -16.52 -28.02
C PRO A 108 -20.61 -17.86 -27.44
N ILE A 109 -19.95 -18.28 -26.35
CA ILE A 109 -20.26 -19.49 -25.58
C ILE A 109 -20.69 -19.04 -24.18
N MET A 110 -21.92 -19.38 -23.80
CA MET A 110 -22.51 -19.08 -22.51
C MET A 110 -22.62 -20.38 -21.70
N GLN A 111 -22.18 -20.38 -20.46
CA GLN A 111 -22.15 -21.56 -19.61
C GLN A 111 -22.76 -21.28 -18.24
N VAL A 112 -23.34 -22.32 -17.66
CA VAL A 112 -23.79 -22.34 -16.27
C VAL A 112 -23.16 -23.56 -15.61
N ILE A 113 -22.43 -23.33 -14.53
CA ILE A 113 -21.77 -24.37 -13.74
C ILE A 113 -22.46 -24.46 -12.39
N SER A 114 -22.95 -25.64 -12.03
CA SER A 114 -23.61 -25.90 -10.76
C SER A 114 -22.81 -26.87 -9.91
N PHE A 115 -22.87 -26.69 -8.59
CA PHE A 115 -22.12 -27.51 -7.62
C PHE A 115 -23.06 -28.24 -6.66
N SER A 116 -22.74 -29.48 -6.31
CA SER A 116 -23.42 -30.17 -5.20
C SER A 116 -22.94 -29.65 -3.84
N HIS A 117 -23.81 -29.68 -2.83
CA HIS A 117 -23.50 -29.21 -1.48
C HIS A 117 -22.30 -29.95 -0.86
N ASP A 118 -22.31 -31.28 -0.92
CA ASP A 118 -21.22 -32.13 -0.42
C ASP A 118 -19.87 -31.77 -1.04
N TYR A 119 -19.85 -31.41 -2.32
CA TYR A 119 -18.63 -31.02 -3.00
C TYR A 119 -18.10 -29.68 -2.49
N LEU A 120 -18.98 -28.69 -2.29
CA LEU A 120 -18.60 -27.41 -1.72
C LEU A 120 -18.02 -27.56 -0.31
N LYS A 121 -18.59 -28.46 0.51
CA LYS A 121 -18.06 -28.82 1.83
C LYS A 121 -16.68 -29.48 1.73
N GLU A 122 -16.55 -30.50 0.88
CA GLU A 122 -15.31 -31.28 0.71
C GLU A 122 -14.13 -30.38 0.33
N LYS A 123 -14.38 -29.37 -0.52
CA LYS A 123 -13.38 -28.43 -1.02
C LYS A 123 -13.20 -27.19 -0.13
N GLY A 124 -13.94 -27.08 0.97
CA GLY A 124 -13.85 -25.94 1.90
C GLY A 124 -14.28 -24.62 1.27
N ILE A 125 -15.27 -24.67 0.37
CA ILE A 125 -15.93 -23.50 -0.23
C ILE A 125 -17.06 -23.01 0.67
N VAL A 126 -17.69 -23.93 1.41
CA VAL A 126 -18.62 -23.61 2.49
C VAL A 126 -18.13 -24.22 3.80
N ASN A 127 -18.65 -23.75 4.92
CA ASN A 127 -18.29 -24.29 6.23
C ASN A 127 -18.62 -25.79 6.31
N LYS A 128 -17.73 -26.60 6.89
CA LYS A 128 -17.95 -28.04 7.10
C LYS A 128 -19.23 -28.34 7.89
N ASN A 129 -19.64 -27.41 8.75
CA ASN A 129 -20.82 -27.52 9.61
C ASN A 129 -22.09 -26.90 9.01
N MET A 130 -22.04 -26.35 7.79
CA MET A 130 -23.22 -25.77 7.14
C MET A 130 -24.13 -26.91 6.65
N ASP A 131 -25.39 -26.99 7.04
CA ASP A 131 -26.29 -28.01 6.48
C ASP A 131 -26.65 -27.72 5.02
N GLU A 132 -27.14 -28.74 4.30
CA GLU A 132 -27.60 -28.55 2.92
C GLU A 132 -28.80 -27.59 2.90
N PRO A 133 -28.74 -26.49 2.12
CA PRO A 133 -29.84 -25.55 2.02
C PRO A 133 -31.18 -26.16 1.63
N GLU A 134 -32.20 -25.93 2.44
CA GLU A 134 -33.58 -26.31 2.14
C GLU A 134 -34.35 -25.23 1.35
N TYR A 135 -33.83 -24.01 1.30
CA TYR A 135 -34.46 -22.86 0.64
C TYR A 135 -33.49 -22.07 -0.24
N ASP A 136 -34.05 -21.38 -1.23
CA ASP A 136 -33.34 -20.52 -2.18
C ASP A 136 -32.60 -19.38 -1.46
N GLY A 137 -31.36 -19.10 -1.84
CA GLY A 137 -30.59 -18.00 -1.25
C GLY A 137 -29.68 -18.36 -0.08
N ALA A 138 -29.78 -19.55 0.52
CA ALA A 138 -29.09 -19.82 1.80
C ALA A 138 -27.54 -19.84 1.72
N TYR A 139 -26.97 -19.93 0.51
CA TYR A 139 -25.53 -19.82 0.29
C TYR A 139 -24.99 -18.39 0.36
N LYS A 140 -25.88 -17.38 0.32
CA LYS A 140 -25.53 -15.97 0.45
C LYS A 140 -24.77 -15.71 1.76
N GLY A 141 -23.61 -15.06 1.66
CA GLY A 141 -22.71 -14.78 2.79
C GLY A 141 -21.97 -15.99 3.36
N ASN A 142 -22.25 -17.21 2.90
CA ASN A 142 -21.73 -18.46 3.48
C ASN A 142 -20.71 -19.17 2.58
N ILE A 143 -20.23 -18.50 1.53
CA ILE A 143 -19.38 -19.09 0.50
C ILE A 143 -18.04 -18.35 0.33
N ASP A 144 -16.95 -19.10 0.20
CA ASP A 144 -15.65 -18.59 -0.22
C ASP A 144 -15.65 -18.31 -1.73
N GLN A 145 -16.25 -17.17 -2.08
CA GLN A 145 -16.33 -16.71 -3.46
C GLN A 145 -14.95 -16.53 -4.09
N LEU A 146 -13.94 -16.12 -3.32
CA LEU A 146 -12.62 -15.85 -3.86
C LEU A 146 -11.96 -17.12 -4.40
N LYS A 147 -11.97 -18.18 -3.59
CA LYS A 147 -11.45 -19.49 -3.97
C LYS A 147 -12.18 -20.02 -5.19
N LEU A 148 -13.51 -19.89 -5.21
CA LEU A 148 -14.33 -20.31 -6.34
C LEU A 148 -14.01 -19.52 -7.62
N ARG A 149 -13.88 -18.18 -7.56
CA ARG A 149 -13.54 -17.33 -8.72
C ARG A 149 -12.14 -17.65 -9.29
N GLN A 150 -11.16 -17.90 -8.41
CA GLN A 150 -9.82 -18.30 -8.83
C GLN A 150 -9.83 -19.66 -9.55
N SER A 151 -10.54 -20.65 -9.00
CA SER A 151 -10.61 -21.97 -9.62
C SER A 151 -11.41 -21.97 -10.92
N ILE A 152 -12.44 -21.13 -11.04
CA ILE A 152 -13.15 -20.89 -12.31
C ILE A 152 -12.20 -20.26 -13.34
N THR A 153 -11.33 -19.34 -12.93
CA THR A 153 -10.31 -18.74 -13.83
C THR A 153 -9.36 -19.81 -14.37
N ASP A 154 -8.85 -20.70 -13.52
CA ASP A 154 -7.97 -21.80 -13.93
C ASP A 154 -8.70 -22.78 -14.87
N MET A 155 -9.96 -23.06 -14.58
CA MET A 155 -10.83 -23.88 -15.43
C MET A 155 -11.06 -23.25 -16.81
N MET A 156 -11.31 -21.94 -16.87
CA MET A 156 -11.49 -21.22 -18.14
C MET A 156 -10.20 -21.21 -18.97
N ASN A 157 -9.04 -20.97 -18.33
CA ASN A 157 -7.74 -21.07 -18.99
C ASN A 157 -7.52 -22.47 -19.60
N ARG A 158 -7.95 -23.53 -18.92
CA ARG A 158 -7.92 -24.89 -19.44
C ARG A 158 -8.85 -25.05 -20.65
N MET A 159 -10.09 -24.58 -20.55
CA MET A 159 -11.07 -24.64 -21.65
C MET A 159 -10.57 -23.92 -22.89
N HIS A 160 -10.08 -22.69 -22.75
CA HIS A 160 -9.60 -21.88 -23.87
C HIS A 160 -8.45 -22.56 -24.61
N ARG A 161 -7.51 -23.15 -23.87
CA ARG A 161 -6.42 -23.93 -24.44
C ARG A 161 -6.91 -25.18 -25.17
N ASP A 162 -7.79 -25.95 -24.56
CA ASP A 162 -8.27 -27.22 -25.11
C ASP A 162 -9.15 -27.00 -26.35
N MET A 163 -9.88 -25.88 -26.41
CA MET A 163 -10.67 -25.46 -27.57
C MET A 163 -9.85 -24.71 -28.63
N GLY A 164 -8.62 -24.31 -28.32
CA GLY A 164 -7.70 -23.65 -29.24
C GLY A 164 -8.03 -22.19 -29.53
N PHE A 165 -8.50 -21.45 -28.53
CA PHE A 165 -8.67 -20.00 -28.64
C PHE A 165 -7.31 -19.32 -28.94
N ASP A 166 -7.35 -18.25 -29.71
CA ASP A 166 -6.20 -17.36 -29.89
C ASP A 166 -6.20 -16.25 -28.83
N GLN A 167 -7.28 -15.48 -28.78
CA GLN A 167 -7.52 -14.41 -27.82
C GLN A 167 -8.94 -14.48 -27.27
N ALA A 168 -9.12 -15.14 -26.13
CA ALA A 168 -10.42 -15.24 -25.49
C ALA A 168 -10.73 -14.00 -24.64
N GLU A 169 -11.90 -13.39 -24.86
CA GLU A 169 -12.53 -12.48 -23.88
C GLU A 169 -13.64 -13.25 -23.16
N TRP A 170 -13.71 -13.13 -21.84
CA TRP A 170 -14.69 -13.80 -21.00
C TRP A 170 -14.97 -13.04 -19.71
N GLY A 171 -16.18 -13.24 -19.20
CA GLY A 171 -16.63 -12.74 -17.92
C GLY A 171 -17.60 -13.71 -17.25
N ALA A 172 -17.62 -13.71 -15.92
CA ALA A 172 -18.45 -14.58 -15.11
C ALA A 172 -18.96 -13.89 -13.84
N SER A 173 -20.00 -14.48 -13.24
CA SER A 173 -20.55 -14.12 -11.95
C SER A 173 -21.02 -15.37 -11.18
N ILE A 174 -21.12 -15.26 -9.86
CA ILE A 174 -21.64 -16.32 -8.98
C ILE A 174 -23.07 -15.95 -8.60
N HIS A 175 -24.03 -16.81 -8.94
CA HIS A 175 -25.44 -16.72 -8.57
C HIS A 175 -25.69 -17.61 -7.36
N LEU A 176 -26.29 -17.01 -6.34
CA LEU A 176 -26.58 -17.61 -5.03
C LEU A 176 -28.07 -17.50 -4.68
N ASP A 177 -28.94 -17.06 -5.59
CA ASP A 177 -30.39 -16.90 -5.41
C ASP A 177 -31.18 -18.21 -5.48
N THR A 178 -30.56 -19.33 -5.83
CA THR A 178 -31.23 -20.63 -5.87
C THR A 178 -30.71 -21.56 -4.77
N GLN A 179 -31.33 -22.74 -4.64
CA GLN A 179 -30.87 -23.83 -3.76
C GLN A 179 -29.46 -24.38 -4.10
N HIS A 180 -28.85 -23.96 -5.22
CA HIS A 180 -27.51 -24.40 -5.60
C HIS A 180 -26.64 -23.22 -6.03
N VAL A 181 -25.33 -23.33 -5.81
CA VAL A 181 -24.38 -22.32 -6.29
C VAL A 181 -24.24 -22.47 -7.81
N HIS A 182 -24.49 -21.39 -8.54
CA HIS A 182 -24.32 -21.35 -10.00
C HIS A 182 -23.25 -20.34 -10.40
N VAL A 183 -22.41 -20.69 -11.38
CA VAL A 183 -21.49 -19.73 -12.01
C VAL A 183 -21.90 -19.54 -13.45
N HIS A 184 -22.28 -18.30 -13.79
CA HIS A 184 -22.69 -17.91 -15.14
C HIS A 184 -21.48 -17.33 -15.85
N ILE A 185 -21.09 -17.91 -16.98
CA ILE A 185 -19.88 -17.55 -17.72
C ILE A 185 -20.26 -17.22 -19.16
N THR A 186 -19.69 -16.17 -19.73
CA THR A 186 -19.74 -15.88 -21.16
C THR A 186 -18.34 -15.71 -21.70
N THR A 187 -18.01 -16.34 -22.83
CA THR A 187 -16.70 -16.21 -23.49
C THR A 187 -16.84 -16.14 -25.01
N VAL A 188 -15.95 -15.42 -25.67
CA VAL A 188 -15.88 -15.30 -27.13
C VAL A 188 -14.42 -15.18 -27.59
N GLU A 189 -14.17 -15.55 -28.84
CA GLU A 189 -12.90 -15.27 -29.52
C GLU A 189 -12.87 -13.80 -29.96
N THR A 190 -11.71 -13.16 -29.86
CA THR A 190 -11.49 -11.77 -30.28
C THR A 190 -10.36 -11.64 -31.31
N GLY A 191 -9.57 -12.69 -31.48
CA GLY A 191 -8.52 -12.79 -32.51
C GLY A 191 -8.93 -13.70 -33.66
N ASP A 192 -7.96 -14.09 -34.48
CA ASP A 192 -8.21 -14.95 -35.64
C ASP A 192 -8.46 -16.41 -35.18
N PRO A 193 -9.63 -17.01 -35.45
CA PRO A 193 -9.93 -18.35 -34.95
C PRO A 193 -9.01 -19.39 -35.59
N LYS A 194 -8.28 -20.13 -34.76
CA LYS A 194 -7.43 -21.24 -35.21
C LYS A 194 -8.26 -22.37 -35.79
N GLU A 195 -7.66 -23.24 -36.61
CA GLU A 195 -8.35 -24.37 -37.24
C GLU A 195 -9.13 -25.25 -36.25
N LYS A 196 -8.61 -25.43 -35.03
CA LYS A 196 -9.30 -26.16 -33.95
C LYS A 196 -10.65 -25.54 -33.55
N ARG A 197 -10.79 -24.21 -33.67
CA ARG A 197 -12.03 -23.43 -33.45
C ARG A 197 -12.95 -23.45 -34.65
N LEU A 198 -12.54 -23.88 -35.84
CA LEU A 198 -13.35 -23.82 -37.06
C LEU A 198 -14.01 -25.17 -37.39
N LYS A 199 -15.19 -25.13 -38.02
CA LYS A 199 -15.88 -26.29 -38.62
C LYS A 199 -16.50 -25.91 -39.96
N LYS A 200 -16.62 -26.87 -40.87
CA LYS A 200 -17.38 -26.72 -42.12
C LYS A 200 -18.85 -27.06 -41.86
N VAL A 201 -19.76 -26.19 -42.32
CA VAL A 201 -21.21 -26.42 -42.28
C VAL A 201 -21.80 -26.10 -43.65
N LYS A 202 -22.91 -26.76 -44.01
CA LYS A 202 -23.64 -26.40 -45.23
C LYS A 202 -24.25 -25.02 -45.07
N GLU A 203 -24.09 -24.19 -46.09
CA GLU A 203 -24.70 -22.87 -46.15
C GLU A 203 -26.22 -23.04 -46.28
N LYS A 204 -26.99 -22.20 -45.57
CA LYS A 204 -28.45 -22.26 -45.59
C LYS A 204 -29.00 -21.08 -46.36
N SER A 205 -29.85 -21.34 -47.36
CA SER A 205 -30.61 -20.29 -48.02
C SER A 205 -31.92 -20.08 -47.24
N SER A 206 -32.26 -18.82 -46.95
CA SER A 206 -33.53 -18.49 -46.33
C SER A 206 -34.48 -17.88 -47.35
N GLN A 207 -35.64 -18.49 -47.55
CA GLN A 207 -36.72 -17.92 -48.37
C GLN A 207 -37.88 -17.49 -47.47
N THR A 208 -38.45 -16.33 -47.75
CA THR A 208 -39.64 -15.84 -47.04
C THR A 208 -40.86 -16.20 -47.87
N GLN A 209 -41.76 -17.00 -47.30
CA GLN A 209 -42.98 -17.46 -47.97
C GLN A 209 -44.23 -16.89 -47.26
N PRO A 210 -45.28 -16.56 -48.02
CA PRO A 210 -46.53 -16.10 -47.43
C PRO A 210 -47.21 -17.23 -46.67
N ARG A 211 -47.69 -16.95 -45.46
CA ARG A 211 -48.43 -17.94 -44.68
C ARG A 211 -49.87 -17.96 -45.15
N MET A 212 -50.22 -19.00 -45.91
CA MET A 212 -51.53 -19.15 -46.51
C MET A 212 -52.45 -20.03 -45.66
N ARG A 213 -53.68 -19.59 -45.45
CA ARG A 213 -54.81 -20.41 -45.01
C ARG A 213 -55.43 -21.04 -46.25
N TRP A 214 -55.30 -22.36 -46.38
CA TRP A 214 -55.82 -23.12 -47.51
C TRP A 214 -57.26 -23.57 -47.23
N TYR A 215 -58.11 -23.46 -48.25
CA TYR A 215 -59.49 -23.94 -48.26
C TYR A 215 -59.69 -25.18 -49.14
N SER A 216 -58.64 -25.56 -49.90
CA SER A 216 -58.59 -26.74 -50.74
C SER A 216 -57.54 -27.72 -50.20
N ASP A 217 -57.86 -29.02 -50.25
CA ASP A 217 -56.92 -30.09 -49.91
C ASP A 217 -55.81 -30.24 -50.97
N ASP A 218 -56.11 -29.89 -52.22
CA ASP A 218 -55.14 -29.89 -53.31
C ASP A 218 -54.35 -28.57 -53.36
N LYS A 219 -53.11 -28.63 -52.85
CA LYS A 219 -52.16 -27.52 -52.73
C LYS A 219 -51.12 -27.46 -53.84
N THR A 220 -51.09 -28.43 -54.76
CA THR A 220 -50.00 -28.60 -55.73
C THR A 220 -50.42 -28.30 -57.17
N SER A 221 -51.70 -28.45 -57.53
CA SER A 221 -52.16 -28.11 -58.89
C SER A 221 -52.09 -26.59 -59.15
N ASN A 222 -51.89 -26.22 -60.41
CA ASN A 222 -51.72 -24.82 -60.83
C ASN A 222 -52.85 -23.89 -60.33
N TYR A 223 -52.46 -22.70 -59.89
CA TYR A 223 -53.36 -21.63 -59.45
C TYR A 223 -52.81 -20.26 -59.90
N LYS A 224 -53.69 -19.25 -59.94
CA LYS A 224 -53.29 -17.85 -60.19
C LYS A 224 -53.14 -17.11 -58.87
N VAL A 225 -52.06 -16.35 -58.74
CA VAL A 225 -51.84 -15.46 -57.58
C VAL A 225 -52.43 -14.09 -57.91
N SER A 226 -53.21 -13.55 -56.98
CA SER A 226 -53.76 -12.19 -57.04
C SER A 226 -53.52 -11.46 -55.72
N ILE A 227 -53.32 -10.15 -55.77
CA ILE A 227 -53.10 -9.30 -54.59
C ILE A 227 -54.26 -8.30 -54.53
N ASN A 228 -54.87 -8.09 -53.37
CA ASN A 228 -55.90 -7.06 -53.20
C ASN A 228 -55.28 -5.68 -52.86
N ASP A 229 -56.11 -4.64 -52.80
CA ASP A 229 -55.68 -3.26 -52.53
C ASP A 229 -55.02 -3.10 -51.15
N ASP A 230 -55.33 -3.99 -50.20
CA ASP A 230 -54.73 -4.05 -48.86
C ASP A 230 -53.41 -4.86 -48.82
N GLY A 231 -52.92 -5.37 -49.95
CA GLY A 231 -51.64 -6.08 -50.07
C GLY A 231 -51.65 -7.57 -49.68
N PHE A 232 -52.81 -8.20 -49.53
CA PHE A 232 -52.96 -9.62 -49.23
C PHE A 232 -52.96 -10.49 -50.49
N MET A 233 -52.22 -11.59 -50.43
CA MET A 233 -52.22 -12.59 -51.50
C MET A 233 -53.41 -13.56 -51.39
N PHE A 234 -54.01 -13.85 -52.54
CA PHE A 234 -55.04 -14.86 -52.74
C PHE A 234 -54.65 -15.79 -53.88
N PHE A 235 -54.82 -17.09 -53.67
CA PHE A 235 -54.65 -18.09 -54.71
C PHE A 235 -56.03 -18.45 -55.26
N LYS A 236 -56.20 -18.30 -56.57
CA LYS A 236 -57.45 -18.59 -57.27
C LYS A 236 -57.28 -19.73 -58.26
N ARG A 237 -58.23 -20.65 -58.29
CA ARG A 237 -58.33 -21.71 -59.28
C ARG A 237 -59.75 -21.69 -59.85
N ASN A 238 -59.87 -21.60 -61.18
CA ASN A 238 -61.16 -21.50 -61.89
C ASN A 238 -62.11 -20.40 -61.38
N GLY A 239 -61.58 -19.30 -60.81
CA GLY A 239 -62.36 -18.19 -60.27
C GLY A 239 -62.63 -18.25 -58.76
N GLU A 240 -62.43 -19.41 -58.12
CA GLU A 240 -62.63 -19.61 -56.67
C GLU A 240 -61.34 -19.38 -55.87
N ILE A 241 -61.47 -18.81 -54.67
CA ILE A 241 -60.34 -18.60 -53.74
C ILE A 241 -60.03 -19.92 -53.04
N ILE A 242 -58.86 -20.49 -53.31
CA ILE A 242 -58.41 -21.76 -52.72
C ILE A 242 -57.43 -21.55 -51.55
N ALA A 243 -56.85 -20.36 -51.42
CA ALA A 243 -56.09 -19.96 -50.24
C ALA A 243 -56.02 -18.44 -50.10
N GLU A 244 -56.02 -17.95 -48.87
CA GLU A 244 -55.80 -16.54 -48.53
C GLU A 244 -54.62 -16.37 -47.57
N GLN A 245 -53.91 -15.26 -47.67
CA GLN A 245 -52.80 -14.98 -46.76
C GLN A 245 -53.33 -14.61 -45.36
N GLU A 246 -52.80 -15.28 -44.33
CA GLU A 246 -53.17 -14.99 -42.95
C GLU A 246 -52.77 -13.56 -42.53
N LYS A 247 -53.54 -12.98 -41.60
CA LYS A 247 -53.19 -11.73 -40.91
C LYS A 247 -52.33 -11.99 -39.69
N ASN A 248 -51.37 -11.10 -39.40
CA ASN A 248 -50.67 -11.08 -38.13
C ASN A 248 -51.52 -10.39 -37.04
N LYS A 249 -51.05 -10.36 -35.79
CA LYS A 249 -51.76 -9.72 -34.66
C LYS A 249 -52.00 -8.20 -34.83
N GLN A 250 -51.31 -7.56 -35.77
CA GLN A 250 -51.37 -6.12 -36.07
C GLN A 250 -52.17 -5.84 -37.36
N GLY A 251 -52.76 -6.86 -37.99
CA GLY A 251 -53.58 -6.71 -39.20
C GLY A 251 -52.81 -6.75 -40.54
N ASN A 252 -51.49 -6.97 -40.54
CA ASN A 252 -50.66 -6.99 -41.75
C ASN A 252 -50.50 -8.41 -42.35
N PRO A 253 -50.13 -8.57 -43.64
CA PRO A 253 -49.88 -9.86 -44.27
C PRO A 253 -48.80 -10.68 -43.54
N LYS A 254 -49.11 -11.94 -43.22
CA LYS A 254 -48.24 -12.83 -42.44
C LYS A 254 -47.34 -13.66 -43.36
N TYR A 255 -46.06 -13.71 -43.01
CA TYR A 255 -45.03 -14.51 -43.69
C TYR A 255 -44.36 -15.47 -42.72
N TYR A 256 -43.74 -16.52 -43.24
CA TYR A 256 -42.84 -17.40 -42.49
C TYR A 256 -41.54 -17.62 -43.28
N LYS A 257 -40.46 -17.92 -42.57
CA LYS A 257 -39.15 -18.20 -43.17
C LYS A 257 -38.95 -19.70 -43.25
N THR A 258 -38.64 -20.22 -44.44
CA THR A 258 -38.10 -21.57 -44.62
C THR A 258 -36.59 -21.49 -44.81
N GLN A 259 -35.86 -22.46 -44.27
CA GLN A 259 -34.41 -22.60 -44.45
C GLN A 259 -34.14 -23.92 -45.16
N GLU A 260 -33.46 -23.87 -46.31
CA GLU A 260 -33.02 -25.05 -47.05
C GLU A 260 -31.49 -25.09 -47.09
N ASP A 261 -30.92 -26.27 -46.88
CA ASP A 261 -29.49 -26.50 -47.00
C ASP A 261 -29.09 -26.40 -48.49
N THR A 262 -28.13 -25.54 -48.78
CA THR A 262 -27.53 -25.44 -50.11
C THR A 262 -26.47 -26.53 -50.32
N MET A 263 -25.97 -26.64 -51.56
CA MET A 263 -24.85 -27.52 -51.91
C MET A 263 -23.48 -26.95 -51.48
N SER A 264 -23.40 -25.67 -51.12
CA SER A 264 -22.15 -25.00 -50.70
C SER A 264 -21.86 -25.20 -49.21
N TYR A 265 -20.58 -25.22 -48.86
CA TYR A 265 -20.11 -25.27 -47.47
C TYR A 265 -19.43 -23.95 -47.10
N ILE A 266 -19.75 -23.46 -45.90
CA ILE A 266 -19.08 -22.32 -45.28
C ILE A 266 -18.28 -22.79 -44.05
N VAL A 267 -17.21 -22.07 -43.76
CA VAL A 267 -16.42 -22.29 -42.54
C VAL A 267 -16.96 -21.37 -41.46
N VAL A 268 -17.32 -21.95 -40.31
CA VAL A 268 -17.86 -21.21 -39.16
C VAL A 268 -17.15 -21.61 -37.88
N GLU A 269 -17.19 -20.73 -36.89
CA GLU A 269 -16.62 -21.00 -35.58
C GLU A 269 -17.44 -22.04 -34.78
N LYS A 270 -16.74 -22.87 -34.00
CA LYS A 270 -17.30 -23.93 -33.15
C LYS A 270 -17.76 -23.33 -31.82
N GLY A 271 -19.07 -23.18 -31.64
CA GLY A 271 -19.63 -22.81 -30.33
C GLY A 271 -19.80 -23.98 -29.35
N LYS A 272 -19.93 -25.22 -29.84
CA LYS A 272 -20.26 -26.38 -28.99
C LYS A 272 -19.04 -26.90 -28.24
N VAL A 273 -19.15 -26.99 -26.91
CA VAL A 273 -18.13 -27.60 -26.03
C VAL A 273 -18.32 -29.11 -26.00
N SER A 274 -17.28 -29.88 -26.30
CA SER A 274 -17.32 -31.36 -26.30
C SER A 274 -17.24 -31.92 -24.87
N GLU A 275 -17.69 -33.16 -24.66
CA GLU A 275 -17.60 -33.81 -23.34
C GLU A 275 -16.16 -33.94 -22.85
N LYS A 276 -15.21 -34.23 -23.73
CA LYS A 276 -13.77 -34.25 -23.41
C LYS A 276 -13.27 -32.92 -22.86
N VAL A 277 -13.74 -31.80 -23.42
CA VAL A 277 -13.38 -30.46 -22.91
C VAL A 277 -14.03 -30.22 -21.56
N LYS A 278 -15.30 -30.62 -21.37
CA LYS A 278 -15.98 -30.50 -20.08
C LYS A 278 -15.32 -31.36 -18.99
N GLU A 279 -14.81 -32.54 -19.30
CA GLU A 279 -13.99 -33.35 -18.38
C GLU A 279 -12.71 -32.61 -18.00
N GLY A 280 -11.97 -32.07 -18.97
CA GLY A 280 -10.78 -31.26 -18.72
C GLY A 280 -11.05 -30.03 -17.84
N MET A 281 -12.20 -29.39 -18.02
CA MET A 281 -12.69 -28.30 -17.16
C MET A 281 -12.91 -28.79 -15.72
N ARG A 282 -13.70 -29.85 -15.52
CA ARG A 282 -13.97 -30.40 -14.18
C ARG A 282 -12.68 -30.76 -13.45
N ASP A 283 -11.76 -31.41 -14.13
CA ASP A 283 -10.48 -31.80 -13.52
C ASP A 283 -9.61 -30.59 -13.17
N ALA A 284 -9.62 -29.53 -14.00
CA ALA A 284 -8.87 -28.30 -13.72
C ALA A 284 -9.46 -27.56 -12.51
N LEU A 285 -10.79 -27.47 -12.45
CA LEU A 285 -11.51 -26.87 -11.34
C LEU A 285 -11.25 -27.65 -10.05
N ASP A 286 -11.38 -28.97 -10.08
CA ASP A 286 -11.18 -29.84 -8.92
C ASP A 286 -9.74 -29.80 -8.39
N ARG A 287 -8.74 -29.82 -9.29
CA ARG A 287 -7.34 -29.66 -8.90
C ARG A 287 -7.06 -28.29 -8.27
N SER A 288 -7.61 -27.22 -8.85
CA SER A 288 -7.43 -25.86 -8.32
C SER A 288 -8.06 -25.71 -6.93
N LEU A 289 -9.28 -26.19 -6.76
CA LEU A 289 -9.99 -26.20 -5.48
C LEU A 289 -9.29 -27.07 -4.43
N SER A 290 -8.76 -28.23 -4.84
CA SER A 290 -8.03 -29.13 -3.93
C SER A 290 -6.67 -28.55 -3.52
N LYS A 291 -5.97 -27.87 -4.43
CA LYS A 291 -4.69 -27.18 -4.13
C LYS A 291 -4.89 -26.00 -3.18
N THR A 292 -6.02 -25.31 -3.30
CA THR A 292 -6.36 -24.15 -2.46
C THR A 292 -7.15 -24.53 -1.21
N LYS A 293 -7.48 -25.82 -1.00
CA LYS A 293 -8.26 -26.33 0.13
C LYS A 293 -7.71 -25.85 1.48
N ASP A 294 -6.38 -25.93 1.64
CA ASP A 294 -5.67 -25.55 2.88
C ASP A 294 -5.05 -24.14 2.82
N ILE A 295 -5.10 -23.46 1.67
CA ILE A 295 -4.60 -22.09 1.53
C ILE A 295 -5.66 -21.13 2.09
N LYS A 296 -5.42 -20.60 3.30
CA LYS A 296 -6.20 -19.49 3.86
C LYS A 296 -5.90 -18.16 3.11
N PRO A 297 -6.87 -17.23 2.98
CA PRO A 297 -6.84 -16.04 2.11
C PRO A 297 -5.83 -14.92 2.43
N PHE A 298 -4.83 -15.17 3.28
CA PHE A 298 -3.98 -14.13 3.88
C PHE A 298 -3.06 -13.37 2.92
N VAL A 299 -2.51 -14.02 1.89
CA VAL A 299 -1.61 -13.34 0.93
C VAL A 299 -2.35 -12.24 0.16
N LYS A 300 -3.63 -12.48 -0.14
CA LYS A 300 -4.47 -11.50 -0.81
C LYS A 300 -4.89 -10.37 0.14
N ASP A 301 -5.29 -10.70 1.36
CA ASP A 301 -5.65 -9.70 2.38
C ASP A 301 -4.47 -8.74 2.66
N VAL A 302 -3.26 -9.26 2.84
CA VAL A 302 -2.04 -8.44 2.97
C VAL A 302 -1.81 -7.57 1.71
N GLY A 303 -2.01 -8.15 0.52
CA GLY A 303 -1.88 -7.43 -0.76
C GLY A 303 -2.88 -6.29 -0.92
N ASP A 304 -4.13 -6.50 -0.53
CA ASP A 304 -5.24 -5.55 -0.64
C ASP A 304 -5.08 -4.41 0.37
N LYS A 305 -4.80 -4.74 1.65
CA LYS A 305 -4.50 -3.73 2.68
C LYS A 305 -3.27 -2.89 2.31
N LYS A 306 -2.22 -3.51 1.73
CA LYS A 306 -1.03 -2.79 1.26
C LYS A 306 -1.37 -1.75 0.17
N ARG A 307 -2.20 -2.12 -0.82
CA ARG A 307 -2.60 -1.21 -1.91
C ARG A 307 -3.40 -0.02 -1.39
N LEU A 308 -4.32 -0.28 -0.47
CA LEU A 308 -5.14 0.73 0.16
C LEU A 308 -4.30 1.71 0.99
N THR A 309 -3.49 1.19 1.92
CA THR A 309 -2.64 2.02 2.78
C THR A 309 -1.72 2.91 1.96
N LYS A 310 -1.16 2.37 0.88
CA LYS A 310 -0.37 3.13 -0.08
C LYS A 310 -1.15 4.29 -0.70
N ALA A 311 -2.35 4.05 -1.23
CA ALA A 311 -3.17 5.07 -1.87
C ALA A 311 -3.56 6.20 -0.89
N LEU A 312 -4.04 5.84 0.30
CA LEU A 312 -4.41 6.80 1.34
C LEU A 312 -3.21 7.60 1.87
N THR A 313 -2.04 6.97 1.93
CA THR A 313 -0.79 7.66 2.30
C THR A 313 -0.54 8.82 1.34
N LEU A 314 -0.61 8.60 0.02
CA LEU A 314 -0.38 9.66 -0.96
C LEU A 314 -1.44 10.76 -0.95
N ASP A 315 -2.71 10.41 -0.75
CA ASP A 315 -3.76 11.42 -0.63
C ASP A 315 -3.47 12.35 0.56
N THR A 316 -3.13 11.75 1.71
CA THR A 316 -2.80 12.48 2.94
C THR A 316 -1.57 13.39 2.79
N VAL A 317 -0.61 13.05 1.90
CA VAL A 317 0.60 13.86 1.65
C VAL A 317 0.25 15.30 1.24
N TYR A 318 -0.83 15.51 0.50
CA TYR A 318 -1.15 16.82 -0.09
C TYR A 318 -2.03 17.72 0.77
N TYR A 319 -2.67 17.18 1.81
CA TYR A 319 -3.58 17.92 2.68
C TYR A 319 -2.98 18.34 4.03
N ASN A 320 -1.73 17.99 4.29
CA ASN A 320 -1.05 18.32 5.53
C ASN A 320 0.00 19.42 5.30
N ASP A 321 -0.22 20.59 5.91
CA ASP A 321 0.64 21.78 5.70
C ASP A 321 2.12 21.50 6.01
N VAL A 322 2.40 20.62 6.98
CA VAL A 322 3.76 20.21 7.34
C VAL A 322 4.39 19.33 6.25
N THR A 323 3.62 18.44 5.63
CA THR A 323 4.11 17.59 4.54
C THR A 323 4.25 18.38 3.25
N VAL A 324 3.42 19.40 3.00
CA VAL A 324 3.54 20.30 1.84
C VAL A 324 4.89 21.04 1.85
N GLU A 325 5.38 21.49 3.00
CA GLU A 325 6.71 22.13 3.08
C GLU A 325 7.84 21.13 2.75
N LYS A 326 7.73 19.89 3.23
CA LYS A 326 8.66 18.81 2.91
C LYS A 326 8.61 18.41 1.45
N LEU A 327 7.43 18.42 0.82
CA LEU A 327 7.27 18.19 -0.62
C LEU A 327 7.99 19.25 -1.44
N LYS A 328 7.83 20.54 -1.11
CA LYS A 328 8.57 21.63 -1.78
C LYS A 328 10.08 21.41 -1.67
N THR A 329 10.54 20.97 -0.50
CA THR A 329 11.95 20.62 -0.27
C THR A 329 12.39 19.40 -1.09
N LEU A 330 11.55 18.36 -1.16
CA LEU A 330 11.80 17.15 -1.95
C LEU A 330 11.96 17.49 -3.43
N VAL A 331 11.04 18.30 -3.97
CA VAL A 331 11.06 18.73 -5.37
C VAL A 331 12.33 19.52 -5.69
N ALA A 332 12.75 20.41 -4.79
CA ALA A 332 14.00 21.16 -4.93
C ALA A 332 15.26 20.28 -4.84
N ALA A 333 15.18 19.14 -4.15
CA ALA A 333 16.31 18.21 -3.99
C ALA A 333 16.45 17.21 -5.15
N LEU A 334 15.40 17.00 -5.94
CA LEU A 334 15.38 15.97 -6.98
C LEU A 334 16.35 16.31 -8.14
N PRO A 335 17.15 15.35 -8.63
CA PRO A 335 18.05 15.58 -9.75
C PRO A 335 17.26 15.77 -11.06
N GLU A 336 17.85 16.49 -12.01
CA GLU A 336 17.24 16.73 -13.33
C GLU A 336 16.91 15.41 -14.07
N ASN A 337 17.76 14.39 -13.92
CA ASN A 337 17.54 13.08 -14.52
C ASN A 337 16.41 12.30 -13.80
N GLN A 338 15.20 12.43 -14.33
CA GLN A 338 13.99 11.78 -13.82
C GLN A 338 14.04 10.24 -13.84
N LYS A 339 14.96 9.60 -14.58
CA LYS A 339 15.13 8.14 -14.55
C LYS A 339 15.66 7.63 -13.21
N LEU A 340 16.28 8.52 -12.43
CA LEU A 340 16.81 8.20 -11.10
C LEU A 340 15.74 8.20 -10.01
N TRP A 341 14.53 8.71 -10.29
CA TRP A 341 13.46 8.92 -9.31
C TRP A 341 12.72 7.61 -9.00
N ARG A 342 13.36 6.77 -8.19
CA ARG A 342 12.83 5.48 -7.71
C ARG A 342 13.38 5.18 -6.33
N ALA A 343 12.59 4.53 -5.49
CA ALA A 343 12.95 4.21 -4.10
C ALA A 343 14.22 3.35 -3.98
N LYS A 344 14.51 2.51 -4.98
CA LYS A 344 15.71 1.65 -5.04
C LYS A 344 16.92 2.29 -5.74
N SER A 345 16.91 3.60 -5.99
CA SER A 345 18.03 4.27 -6.65
C SER A 345 19.21 4.44 -5.69
N ASN A 346 20.38 3.90 -6.02
CA ASN A 346 21.62 4.04 -5.23
C ASN A 346 22.48 5.24 -5.66
N ALA A 347 21.95 6.13 -6.51
CA ALA A 347 22.71 7.29 -6.98
C ALA A 347 22.95 8.28 -5.83
N LYS A 348 24.17 8.80 -5.67
CA LYS A 348 24.49 9.78 -4.61
C LYS A 348 23.56 11.00 -4.61
N ALA A 349 23.12 11.45 -5.80
CA ALA A 349 22.16 12.55 -5.92
C ALA A 349 20.74 12.23 -5.40
N MET A 350 20.39 10.95 -5.21
CA MET A 350 19.08 10.52 -4.69
C MET A 350 19.07 10.28 -3.19
N GLU A 351 20.22 10.30 -2.51
CA GLU A 351 20.34 10.08 -1.06
C GLU A 351 19.45 11.06 -0.28
N ARG A 352 19.60 12.37 -0.52
CA ARG A 352 18.81 13.39 0.16
C ARG A 352 17.31 13.39 -0.23
N PRO A 353 16.94 13.26 -1.51
CA PRO A 353 15.55 13.03 -1.90
C PRO A 353 14.92 11.83 -1.20
N HIS A 354 15.64 10.72 -1.08
CA HIS A 354 15.16 9.53 -0.38
C HIS A 354 14.94 9.80 1.10
N GLU A 355 15.85 10.47 1.78
CA GLU A 355 15.65 10.87 3.18
C GLU A 355 14.35 11.67 3.37
N ILE A 356 14.13 12.71 2.54
CA ILE A 356 12.95 13.57 2.65
C ILE A 356 11.68 12.78 2.33
N ALA A 357 11.69 11.95 1.29
CA ALA A 357 10.55 11.11 0.94
C ALA A 357 10.20 10.12 2.08
N ASN A 358 11.21 9.48 2.67
CA ASN A 358 11.02 8.60 3.82
C ASN A 358 10.42 9.36 5.01
N GLU A 359 10.91 10.56 5.32
CA GLU A 359 10.37 11.39 6.41
C GLU A 359 8.91 11.80 6.18
N ILE A 360 8.52 12.09 4.94
CA ILE A 360 7.12 12.40 4.60
C ILE A 360 6.23 11.18 4.90
N ILE A 361 6.63 10.00 4.41
CA ILE A 361 5.87 8.76 4.62
C ILE A 361 5.80 8.42 6.11
N ASP A 362 6.91 8.50 6.84
CA ASP A 362 6.97 8.20 8.27
C ASP A 362 6.11 9.15 9.11
N ASP A 363 6.11 10.46 8.80
CA ASP A 363 5.27 11.43 9.49
C ASP A 363 3.77 11.12 9.31
N ILE A 364 3.37 10.77 8.08
CA ILE A 364 1.98 10.41 7.77
C ILE A 364 1.60 9.11 8.48
N TRP A 365 2.46 8.09 8.42
CA TRP A 365 2.21 6.81 9.08
C TRP A 365 2.12 6.93 10.60
N THR A 366 2.76 7.95 11.17
CA THR A 366 2.76 8.21 12.60
C THR A 366 1.55 9.05 13.03
N ARG A 367 1.22 10.12 12.30
CA ARG A 367 0.15 11.07 12.68
C ARG A 367 -1.22 10.68 12.17
N ASN A 368 -1.28 9.96 11.05
CA ASN A 368 -2.51 9.66 10.32
C ASN A 368 -2.73 8.15 10.20
N ARG A 369 -2.20 7.38 11.17
CA ARG A 369 -2.19 5.91 11.17
C ARG A 369 -3.56 5.28 10.89
N GLU A 370 -4.60 5.77 11.57
CA GLU A 370 -5.98 5.33 11.36
C GLU A 370 -6.51 5.77 9.99
N ALA A 371 -6.29 7.02 9.61
CA ALA A 371 -6.77 7.60 8.36
C ALA A 371 -6.20 6.91 7.11
N ILE A 372 -4.96 6.37 7.19
CA ILE A 372 -4.34 5.61 6.11
C ILE A 372 -4.55 4.10 6.20
N ASN A 373 -5.35 3.66 7.18
CA ASN A 373 -5.62 2.25 7.44
C ASN A 373 -4.36 1.38 7.65
N LEU A 374 -3.33 1.93 8.31
CA LEU A 374 -2.07 1.20 8.56
C LEU A 374 -2.26 0.09 9.59
N ASP A 375 -3.22 0.23 10.52
CA ASP A 375 -3.52 -0.79 11.53
C ASP A 375 -4.14 -2.06 10.94
N ASP A 376 -4.98 -1.94 9.90
CA ASP A 376 -5.49 -3.11 9.20
C ASP A 376 -4.38 -3.83 8.44
N PHE A 377 -3.46 -3.09 7.80
CA PHE A 377 -2.28 -3.68 7.16
C PHE A 377 -1.40 -4.41 8.18
N ASP A 378 -1.19 -3.82 9.36
CA ASP A 378 -0.44 -4.45 10.46
C ASP A 378 -1.07 -5.76 10.91
N LYS A 379 -2.39 -5.75 11.16
CA LYS A 379 -3.16 -6.93 11.56
C LYS A 379 -3.08 -8.04 10.51
N ALA A 380 -3.34 -7.72 9.25
CA ALA A 380 -3.28 -8.68 8.14
C ALA A 380 -1.88 -9.31 8.02
N THR A 381 -0.83 -8.49 8.13
CA THR A 381 0.56 -8.95 8.02
C THR A 381 0.97 -9.85 9.17
N LYS A 382 0.60 -9.49 10.41
CA LYS A 382 0.85 -10.32 11.60
C LYS A 382 0.11 -11.65 11.51
N MET A 383 -1.18 -11.62 11.18
CA MET A 383 -1.99 -12.82 11.03
C MET A 383 -1.46 -13.77 9.95
N TYR A 384 -0.97 -13.22 8.83
CA TYR A 384 -0.28 -13.99 7.80
C TYR A 384 1.01 -14.64 8.30
N ALA A 385 1.86 -13.87 8.99
CA ALA A 385 3.15 -14.34 9.47
C ALA A 385 3.00 -15.38 10.61
N GLU A 386 2.05 -15.18 11.52
CA GLU A 386 1.69 -16.13 12.60
C GLU A 386 1.13 -17.43 12.03
N THR A 387 0.26 -17.35 11.02
CA THR A 387 -0.28 -18.57 10.38
C THR A 387 0.83 -19.36 9.69
N ARG A 388 1.71 -18.70 8.91
CA ARG A 388 2.84 -19.41 8.28
C ARG A 388 3.81 -19.97 9.32
N GLN A 389 4.00 -19.28 10.44
CA GLN A 389 4.83 -19.80 11.53
C GLN A 389 4.27 -21.12 12.06
N TYR A 390 2.96 -21.18 12.28
CA TYR A 390 2.28 -22.40 12.72
C TYR A 390 2.40 -23.53 11.67
N ASP A 391 2.14 -23.22 10.40
CA ASP A 391 2.12 -24.22 9.32
C ASP A 391 3.51 -24.76 8.98
N GLU A 392 4.53 -23.89 8.97
CA GLU A 392 5.90 -24.22 8.52
C GLU A 392 6.87 -24.42 9.68
N LYS A 393 6.42 -24.25 10.92
CA LYS A 393 7.19 -24.49 12.15
C LYS A 393 8.54 -23.77 12.18
N PHE A 394 8.60 -22.53 11.70
CA PHE A 394 9.80 -21.70 11.77
C PHE A 394 9.84 -20.82 13.03
N ASP A 395 11.01 -20.25 13.31
CA ASP A 395 11.27 -19.44 14.50
C ASP A 395 10.67 -18.01 14.44
N ASP A 396 10.57 -17.34 15.58
CA ASP A 396 10.04 -15.98 15.64
C ASP A 396 10.88 -14.98 14.84
N LYS A 397 12.18 -15.22 14.70
CA LYS A 397 13.07 -14.43 13.84
C LYS A 397 12.58 -14.43 12.39
N THR A 398 12.22 -15.59 11.86
CA THR A 398 11.69 -15.73 10.50
C THR A 398 10.32 -15.05 10.38
N LYS A 399 9.44 -15.15 11.39
CA LYS A 399 8.19 -14.39 11.47
C LYS A 399 8.44 -12.88 11.36
N PHE A 400 9.35 -12.34 12.16
CA PHE A 400 9.66 -10.91 12.14
C PHE A 400 10.26 -10.45 10.81
N ASN A 401 11.09 -11.28 10.19
CA ASN A 401 11.63 -10.99 8.86
C ASN A 401 10.51 -10.86 7.83
N TYR A 402 9.46 -11.68 7.90
CA TYR A 402 8.30 -11.53 7.01
C TYR A 402 7.54 -10.23 7.24
N ILE A 403 7.28 -9.87 8.51
CA ILE A 403 6.61 -8.62 8.86
C ILE A 403 7.45 -7.41 8.39
N ALA A 404 8.74 -7.40 8.73
CA ALA A 404 9.67 -6.33 8.34
C ALA A 404 9.78 -6.19 6.81
N THR A 405 9.80 -7.31 6.09
CA THR A 405 9.81 -7.33 4.62
C THR A 405 8.52 -6.72 4.05
N ALA A 406 7.36 -7.06 4.62
CA ALA A 406 6.08 -6.50 4.17
C ALA A 406 6.01 -4.97 4.37
N TYR A 407 6.44 -4.47 5.52
CA TYR A 407 6.54 -3.02 5.77
C TYR A 407 7.54 -2.32 4.86
N SER A 408 8.70 -2.94 4.61
CA SER A 408 9.71 -2.43 3.69
C SER A 408 9.15 -2.30 2.26
N GLN A 409 8.41 -3.31 1.79
CA GLN A 409 7.73 -3.26 0.49
C GLN A 409 6.65 -2.17 0.43
N LEU A 410 5.80 -2.05 1.46
CA LEU A 410 4.78 -1.00 1.52
C LEU A 410 5.43 0.39 1.45
N LYS A 411 6.54 0.60 2.14
CA LYS A 411 7.28 1.88 2.16
C LYS A 411 7.90 2.17 0.79
N GLU A 412 8.57 1.18 0.19
CA GLU A 412 9.16 1.29 -1.14
C GLU A 412 8.10 1.64 -2.20
N GLU A 413 6.97 0.95 -2.20
CA GLU A 413 5.88 1.21 -3.14
C GLU A 413 5.24 2.58 -2.93
N SER A 414 5.10 3.04 -1.67
CA SER A 414 4.56 4.37 -1.35
C SER A 414 5.49 5.49 -1.84
N ILE A 415 6.79 5.34 -1.66
CA ILE A 415 7.79 6.30 -2.17
C ILE A 415 7.81 6.31 -3.71
N ASN A 416 7.76 5.14 -4.35
CA ASN A 416 7.69 5.06 -5.81
C ASN A 416 6.41 5.72 -6.34
N MET A 417 5.29 5.59 -5.63
CA MET A 417 4.04 6.23 -6.01
C MET A 417 4.13 7.75 -5.85
N LEU A 418 4.73 8.25 -4.75
CA LEU A 418 5.03 9.66 -4.57
C LEU A 418 5.89 10.22 -5.71
N TYR A 419 6.98 9.54 -6.09
CA TYR A 419 7.83 9.99 -7.21
C TYR A 419 7.10 9.98 -8.55
N ARG A 420 6.24 8.99 -8.81
CA ARG A 420 5.43 8.95 -10.03
C ARG A 420 4.45 10.12 -10.07
N ASP A 421 3.80 10.40 -8.96
CA ASP A 421 2.83 11.49 -8.87
C ASP A 421 3.52 12.86 -9.05
N ILE A 422 4.66 13.08 -8.38
CA ILE A 422 5.53 14.25 -8.61
C ILE A 422 5.90 14.38 -10.08
N LYS A 423 6.36 13.30 -10.72
CA LYS A 423 6.76 13.29 -12.14
C LYS A 423 5.61 13.65 -13.08
N ASN A 424 4.39 13.25 -12.75
CA ASN A 424 3.21 13.52 -13.57
C ASN A 424 2.66 14.94 -13.37
N ARG A 425 2.85 15.54 -12.18
CA ARG A 425 2.24 16.82 -11.81
C ARG A 425 3.17 18.02 -11.96
N ILE A 426 4.48 17.84 -11.80
CA ILE A 426 5.45 18.94 -11.76
C ILE A 426 6.10 19.10 -13.14
N LYS A 427 5.87 20.25 -13.79
CA LYS A 427 6.52 20.59 -15.06
C LYS A 427 7.96 21.06 -14.81
N GLU A 428 8.80 21.01 -15.84
CA GLU A 428 10.19 21.54 -15.77
C GLU A 428 10.21 23.01 -15.32
N GLU A 429 9.18 23.78 -15.70
CA GLU A 429 8.99 25.19 -15.33
C GLU A 429 8.75 25.37 -13.82
N ASP A 430 8.11 24.41 -13.15
CA ASP A 430 7.82 24.42 -11.71
C ASP A 430 9.04 24.10 -10.85
N LYS A 431 10.10 23.54 -11.44
CA LYS A 431 11.40 23.32 -10.78
C LYS A 431 12.21 24.62 -10.63
N SER A 432 11.85 25.66 -11.38
CA SER A 432 12.61 26.92 -11.44
C SER A 432 12.27 27.92 -10.32
N ASN A 433 11.21 27.65 -9.55
CA ASN A 433 10.73 28.50 -8.48
C ASN A 433 10.97 27.86 -7.12
N ALA A 434 11.81 28.47 -6.28
CA ALA A 434 11.47 28.81 -4.88
C ALA A 434 12.72 29.05 -4.03
N LEU A 435 12.87 30.28 -3.54
CA LEU A 435 13.57 30.75 -2.33
C LEU A 435 14.83 29.95 -1.87
N PRO A 436 16.00 30.61 -1.66
CA PRO A 436 17.25 29.99 -1.20
C PRO A 436 17.10 28.97 -0.06
N LYS A 437 16.13 29.16 0.84
CA LYS A 437 15.79 28.24 1.93
C LYS A 437 15.49 26.80 1.46
N TYR A 438 14.76 26.58 0.37
CA TYR A 438 14.40 25.23 -0.07
C TYR A 438 15.56 24.51 -0.75
N SER A 439 16.39 25.25 -1.49
CA SER A 439 17.64 24.72 -2.04
C SER A 439 18.63 24.31 -0.94
N ILE A 440 18.74 25.11 0.13
CA ILE A 440 19.56 24.75 1.30
C ILE A 440 18.97 23.52 2.02
N LYS A 441 17.64 23.51 2.25
CA LYS A 441 16.93 22.35 2.85
C LYS A 441 16.97 21.07 1.99
N GLY A 442 17.10 21.22 0.69
CA GLY A 442 17.20 20.13 -0.30
C GLY A 442 18.63 19.67 -0.58
N ALA A 443 19.65 20.46 -0.22
CA ALA A 443 21.05 20.11 -0.41
C ALA A 443 21.45 18.90 0.47
N SER A 444 22.45 18.13 0.06
CA SER A 444 23.00 17.03 0.87
C SER A 444 23.80 17.56 2.07
N THR A 445 24.00 16.73 3.10
CA THR A 445 24.81 17.10 4.27
C THR A 445 26.26 17.40 3.90
N ASP A 446 26.83 16.66 2.93
CA ASP A 446 28.17 16.93 2.38
C ASP A 446 28.24 18.31 1.70
N ALA A 447 27.21 18.67 0.93
CA ALA A 447 27.15 19.97 0.28
C ALA A 447 27.10 21.11 1.30
N LEU A 448 26.32 20.95 2.38
CA LEU A 448 26.30 21.92 3.49
C LEU A 448 27.67 22.06 4.15
N LYS A 449 28.35 20.94 4.48
CA LYS A 449 29.71 20.96 5.04
C LYS A 449 30.68 21.71 4.15
N ASN A 450 30.65 21.46 2.84
CA ASN A 450 31.53 22.10 1.88
C ASN A 450 31.28 23.60 1.77
N GLU A 451 30.03 24.06 1.81
CA GLU A 451 29.71 25.49 1.87
C GLU A 451 30.17 26.14 3.19
N ILE A 452 30.05 25.43 4.32
CA ILE A 452 30.56 25.92 5.62
C ILE A 452 32.07 26.11 5.56
N VAL A 453 32.81 25.11 5.06
CA VAL A 453 34.28 25.19 4.94
C VAL A 453 34.71 26.31 3.98
N LYS A 454 34.05 26.44 2.83
CA LYS A 454 34.28 27.55 1.89
C LYS A 454 34.04 28.91 2.54
N GLY A 455 32.96 29.03 3.31
CA GLY A 455 32.64 30.23 4.06
C GLY A 455 33.72 30.59 5.09
N ILE A 456 34.30 29.59 5.78
CA ILE A 456 35.41 29.79 6.73
C ILE A 456 36.68 30.24 6.00
N ASN A 457 37.00 29.63 4.85
CA ASN A 457 38.23 29.90 4.09
C ASN A 457 38.18 31.21 3.27
N ASP A 458 37.00 31.75 2.99
CA ASP A 458 36.82 32.98 2.22
C ASP A 458 37.22 34.24 3.01
N LYS A 459 38.44 34.72 2.76
CA LYS A 459 39.05 35.90 3.40
C LYS A 459 38.55 37.25 2.83
N THR A 460 37.73 37.26 1.78
CA THR A 460 37.38 38.50 1.06
C THR A 460 36.35 39.37 1.78
N ASN A 461 35.56 38.79 2.68
CA ASN A 461 34.57 39.51 3.48
C ASN A 461 34.48 38.90 4.89
N PRO A 462 34.92 39.59 5.95
CA PRO A 462 35.01 39.00 7.30
C PRO A 462 33.65 38.71 7.95
N ASN A 463 32.54 39.27 7.44
CA ASN A 463 31.21 39.10 8.03
C ASN A 463 30.40 37.99 7.34
N SER A 464 29.72 37.15 8.14
CA SER A 464 28.82 36.12 7.64
C SER A 464 27.57 36.73 7.00
N ASN A 465 27.28 36.33 5.76
CA ASN A 465 26.07 36.77 5.07
C ASN A 465 24.84 35.96 5.54
N HIS A 466 23.63 36.39 5.18
CA HIS A 466 22.39 35.69 5.57
C HIS A 466 22.33 34.24 5.04
N PHE A 467 22.93 33.97 3.87
CA PHE A 467 22.99 32.64 3.28
C PHE A 467 23.89 31.69 4.10
N ASP A 468 25.07 32.14 4.54
CA ASP A 468 25.99 31.35 5.36
C ASP A 468 25.34 30.96 6.69
N LYS A 469 24.60 31.89 7.31
CA LYS A 469 23.83 31.64 8.53
C LYS A 469 22.72 30.60 8.32
N LEU A 470 22.01 30.65 7.19
CA LEU A 470 20.98 29.67 6.85
C LEU A 470 21.58 28.27 6.60
N VAL A 471 22.72 28.19 5.91
CA VAL A 471 23.46 26.93 5.67
C VAL A 471 23.89 26.31 7.00
N ASN A 472 24.51 27.11 7.87
CA ASN A 472 24.91 26.68 9.22
C ASN A 472 23.73 26.20 10.06
N PHE A 473 22.64 26.98 10.09
CA PHE A 473 21.45 26.65 10.86
C PHE A 473 20.86 25.32 10.40
N GLU A 474 20.70 25.13 9.09
CA GLU A 474 20.18 23.90 8.51
C GLU A 474 21.09 22.70 8.82
N TYR A 475 22.41 22.86 8.70
CA TYR A 475 23.37 21.81 9.05
C TYR A 475 23.24 21.40 10.52
N ARG A 476 23.21 22.37 11.46
CA ARG A 476 23.06 22.10 12.90
C ARG A 476 21.77 21.33 13.19
N GLN A 477 20.64 21.76 12.62
CA GLN A 477 19.36 21.09 12.85
C GLN A 477 19.38 19.62 12.42
N ARG A 478 19.95 19.32 11.25
CA ARG A 478 20.10 17.94 10.77
C ARG A 478 21.07 17.14 11.63
N SER A 479 22.24 17.72 11.87
CA SER A 479 23.31 17.05 12.59
C SER A 479 22.91 16.74 14.04
N TYR A 480 22.26 17.67 14.73
CA TYR A 480 21.76 17.45 16.10
C TYR A 480 20.72 16.32 16.16
N ASN A 481 19.78 16.30 15.20
CA ASN A 481 18.78 15.24 15.13
C ASN A 481 19.43 13.87 14.86
N GLN A 482 20.43 13.81 13.97
CA GLN A 482 21.14 12.57 13.66
C GLN A 482 21.98 12.07 14.84
N ARG A 483 22.73 12.96 15.51
CA ARG A 483 23.53 12.64 16.69
C ARG A 483 22.64 12.17 17.85
N TYR A 484 21.53 12.85 18.10
CA TYR A 484 20.53 12.44 19.09
C TYR A 484 20.01 11.02 18.82
N LYS A 485 19.50 10.75 17.61
CA LYS A 485 18.96 9.42 17.24
C LYS A 485 20.01 8.31 17.36
N LYS A 486 21.24 8.57 16.89
CA LYS A 486 22.36 7.62 16.95
C LYS A 486 22.74 7.30 18.39
N ALA A 487 22.87 8.32 19.24
CA ALA A 487 23.22 8.16 20.65
C ALA A 487 22.10 7.46 21.42
N TYR A 488 20.84 7.81 21.15
CA TYR A 488 19.69 7.14 21.76
C TYR A 488 19.67 5.64 21.48
N TYR A 489 19.93 5.24 20.23
CA TYR A 489 20.04 3.83 19.87
C TYR A 489 21.20 3.13 20.58
N LYS A 490 22.39 3.74 20.53
CA LYS A 490 23.58 3.17 21.18
C LYS A 490 23.40 3.05 22.69
N LYS A 491 22.85 4.07 23.35
CA LYS A 491 22.50 4.03 24.78
C LYS A 491 21.67 2.79 25.10
N ASN A 492 20.58 2.56 24.38
CA ASN A 492 19.70 1.41 24.63
C ASN A 492 20.38 0.08 24.35
N TYR A 493 21.19 0.00 23.29
CA TYR A 493 21.99 -1.19 22.98
C TYR A 493 22.96 -1.53 24.12
N TYR A 494 23.78 -0.57 24.56
CA TYR A 494 24.73 -0.81 25.64
C TYR A 494 24.05 -1.10 26.97
N GLN A 495 22.89 -0.47 27.25
CA GLN A 495 22.08 -0.82 28.43
C GLN A 495 21.67 -2.29 28.43
N GLN A 496 21.25 -2.81 27.27
CA GLN A 496 20.85 -4.22 27.13
C GLN A 496 22.04 -5.15 27.31
N GLU A 497 23.18 -4.82 26.72
CA GLU A 497 24.40 -5.62 26.89
C GLU A 497 24.92 -5.60 28.34
N ILE A 498 24.81 -4.47 29.05
CA ILE A 498 25.10 -4.41 30.49
C ILE A 498 24.14 -5.33 31.27
N ASN A 499 22.83 -5.22 31.03
CA ASN A 499 21.83 -6.05 31.71
C ASN A 499 22.04 -7.54 31.42
N ARG A 500 22.41 -7.87 30.17
CA ARG A 500 22.74 -9.23 29.75
C ARG A 500 23.97 -9.75 30.45
N TYR A 501 25.04 -8.95 30.53
CA TYR A 501 26.25 -9.31 31.25
C TYR A 501 25.94 -9.56 32.73
N ASP A 502 25.23 -8.63 33.39
CA ASP A 502 24.88 -8.74 34.81
C ASP A 502 24.02 -9.98 35.10
N TYR A 503 23.12 -10.33 34.18
CA TYR A 503 22.35 -11.56 34.25
C TYR A 503 23.23 -12.81 34.14
N LEU A 504 24.21 -12.82 33.24
CA LEU A 504 25.13 -13.95 33.09
C LEU A 504 26.07 -14.06 34.30
N GLU A 505 26.53 -12.93 34.84
CA GLU A 505 27.38 -12.88 36.04
C GLU A 505 26.66 -13.44 37.26
N LYS A 506 25.41 -13.04 37.49
CA LYS A 506 24.56 -13.59 38.57
C LYS A 506 24.37 -15.11 38.46
N ASN A 507 24.39 -15.65 37.24
CA ASN A 507 24.24 -17.07 36.98
C ASN A 507 25.59 -17.81 36.88
N ASN A 508 26.70 -17.18 37.28
CA ASN A 508 28.06 -17.73 37.19
C ASN A 508 28.47 -18.18 35.77
N LYS A 509 27.91 -17.52 34.74
CA LYS A 509 28.19 -17.78 33.31
C LYS A 509 29.22 -16.81 32.72
N THR A 510 29.92 -16.05 33.55
CA THR A 510 30.97 -15.10 33.13
C THR A 510 32.26 -15.37 33.91
N SER A 511 33.43 -15.13 33.29
CA SER A 511 34.71 -15.15 34.00
C SER A 511 35.02 -13.79 34.64
N ALA A 512 35.81 -13.78 35.71
CA ALA A 512 36.27 -12.52 36.32
C ALA A 512 37.06 -11.64 35.34
N SER A 513 37.83 -12.26 34.43
CA SER A 513 38.56 -11.57 33.37
C SER A 513 37.64 -10.87 32.36
N SER A 514 36.42 -11.38 32.13
CA SER A 514 35.45 -10.80 31.19
C SER A 514 34.84 -9.47 31.65
N ARG A 515 35.07 -9.06 32.90
CA ARG A 515 34.55 -7.80 33.48
C ARG A 515 35.00 -6.55 32.72
N VAL A 516 36.13 -6.62 32.02
CA VAL A 516 36.60 -5.52 31.15
C VAL A 516 35.60 -5.21 30.02
N VAL A 517 34.88 -6.22 29.52
CA VAL A 517 33.85 -6.08 28.48
C VAL A 517 32.66 -5.30 29.03
N ARG A 518 32.19 -5.65 30.24
CA ARG A 518 31.13 -4.91 30.94
C ARG A 518 31.53 -3.46 31.20
N ASN A 519 32.77 -3.21 31.60
CA ASN A 519 33.28 -1.87 31.83
C ASN A 519 33.27 -1.04 30.54
N HIS A 520 33.66 -1.62 29.40
CA HIS A 520 33.54 -0.95 28.11
C HIS A 520 32.08 -0.59 27.77
N TYR A 521 31.14 -1.52 27.95
CA TYR A 521 29.72 -1.22 27.73
C TYR A 521 29.20 -0.11 28.63
N GLN A 522 29.61 -0.07 29.89
CA GLN A 522 29.26 1.02 30.80
C GLN A 522 29.80 2.37 30.32
N GLN A 523 31.07 2.44 29.91
CA GLN A 523 31.66 3.69 29.40
C GLN A 523 30.96 4.20 28.14
N GLU A 524 30.60 3.29 27.21
CA GLU A 524 29.85 3.69 26.02
C GLU A 524 28.40 4.06 26.36
N TYR A 525 27.76 3.39 27.31
CA TYR A 525 26.44 3.77 27.81
C TYR A 525 26.45 5.21 28.36
N ASP A 526 27.38 5.51 29.27
CA ASP A 526 27.48 6.83 29.92
C ASP A 526 27.75 7.93 28.89
N TYR A 527 28.66 7.68 27.94
CA TYR A 527 28.94 8.59 26.83
C TYR A 527 27.70 8.88 25.99
N ASN A 528 27.01 7.82 25.53
CA ASN A 528 25.82 8.00 24.68
C ASN A 528 24.65 8.60 25.46
N ASN A 529 24.54 8.35 26.77
CA ASN A 529 23.53 8.96 27.62
C ASN A 529 23.73 10.49 27.74
N ASN A 530 24.97 10.92 27.97
CA ASN A 530 25.30 12.35 28.01
C ASN A 530 25.04 13.05 26.67
N ILE A 531 25.30 12.36 25.54
CA ILE A 531 24.99 12.87 24.21
C ILE A 531 23.48 13.01 23.99
N VAL A 532 22.68 12.05 24.45
CA VAL A 532 21.21 12.12 24.40
C VAL A 532 20.73 13.36 25.14
N ASP A 533 21.19 13.57 26.37
CA ASP A 533 20.80 14.73 27.19
C ASP A 533 21.21 16.05 26.52
N LYS A 534 22.46 16.13 26.00
CA LYS A 534 22.98 17.31 25.28
C LYS A 534 22.08 17.70 24.11
N TYR A 535 21.81 16.77 23.20
CA TYR A 535 21.05 17.08 21.99
C TYR A 535 19.53 17.13 22.20
N ALA A 536 19.01 16.48 23.24
CA ALA A 536 17.62 16.66 23.67
C ALA A 536 17.39 18.12 24.11
N TYR A 537 18.27 18.66 24.96
CA TYR A 537 18.20 20.05 25.40
C TYR A 537 18.40 21.03 24.25
N LEU A 538 19.39 20.83 23.38
CA LEU A 538 19.61 21.72 22.22
C LEU A 538 18.41 21.78 21.26
N LYS A 539 17.60 20.72 21.20
CA LYS A 539 16.46 20.63 20.29
C LYS A 539 15.13 21.08 20.91
N PHE A 540 14.90 20.77 22.19
CA PHE A 540 13.61 20.99 22.84
C PHE A 540 13.68 21.91 24.08
N GLY A 541 14.87 22.35 24.46
CA GLY A 541 15.10 23.10 25.71
C GLY A 541 14.71 22.28 26.94
N GLU A 542 14.25 22.97 27.99
CA GLU A 542 13.79 22.35 29.24
C GLU A 542 12.58 21.41 29.04
N LYS A 543 11.81 21.58 27.96
CA LYS A 543 10.70 20.66 27.60
C LYS A 543 11.16 19.24 27.28
N SER A 544 12.46 19.04 27.04
CA SER A 544 13.04 17.69 26.91
C SER A 544 13.01 16.89 28.21
N GLY A 545 12.83 17.54 29.36
CA GLY A 545 13.05 16.95 30.69
C GLY A 545 14.51 17.05 31.17
N VAL A 546 15.40 17.64 30.36
CA VAL A 546 16.80 17.92 30.75
C VAL A 546 16.86 19.33 31.34
N SER A 547 17.38 19.46 32.57
CA SER A 547 17.57 20.78 33.18
C SER A 547 18.74 21.53 32.56
N LYS A 548 18.77 22.85 32.75
CA LYS A 548 19.88 23.70 32.27
C LYS A 548 21.21 23.36 32.95
N GLU A 549 21.17 22.95 34.23
CA GLU A 549 22.32 22.47 34.99
C GLU A 549 22.87 21.20 34.35
N ARG A 550 21.99 20.21 34.10
CA ARG A 550 22.35 18.96 33.43
C ARG A 550 22.95 19.22 32.05
N PHE A 551 22.35 20.12 31.27
CA PHE A 551 22.91 20.51 29.98
C PHE A 551 24.32 21.12 30.11
N ASN A 552 24.55 21.98 31.10
CA ASN A 552 25.85 22.59 31.34
C ASN A 552 26.93 21.55 31.72
N GLU A 553 26.56 20.47 32.39
CA GLU A 553 27.45 19.33 32.67
C GLU A 553 27.83 18.57 31.39
N VAL A 554 26.84 18.28 30.53
CA VAL A 554 27.03 17.36 29.39
C VAL A 554 27.36 18.04 28.06
N LYS A 555 27.27 19.38 27.96
CA LYS A 555 27.53 20.11 26.72
C LYS A 555 28.93 19.84 26.14
N GLY A 556 29.89 19.50 27.00
CA GLY A 556 31.27 19.16 26.66
C GLY A 556 31.53 17.73 26.18
N THR A 557 30.55 16.82 26.26
CA THR A 557 30.76 15.38 26.06
C THR A 557 31.03 14.98 24.60
N ASP A 558 30.73 15.87 23.64
CA ASP A 558 30.85 15.59 22.21
C ASP A 558 31.34 16.84 21.47
N LEU A 559 32.66 17.11 21.55
CA LEU A 559 33.29 18.25 20.86
C LEU A 559 33.74 17.89 19.44
N ILE A 560 34.15 16.63 19.19
CA ILE A 560 34.58 16.19 17.86
C ILE A 560 33.48 16.35 16.80
N ASN A 561 32.23 16.07 17.12
CA ASN A 561 31.18 16.22 16.11
C ASN A 561 30.84 17.69 15.84
N MET A 562 31.35 18.64 16.64
CA MET A 562 31.07 20.06 16.51
C MET A 562 31.96 20.79 15.49
N LEU A 563 32.91 20.13 14.83
CA LEU A 563 33.83 20.74 13.85
C LEU A 563 33.13 21.61 12.79
N TYR A 564 31.95 21.18 12.34
CA TYR A 564 31.12 21.85 11.33
C TYR A 564 29.94 22.63 11.92
N ASP A 565 29.79 22.65 13.25
CA ASP A 565 28.71 23.42 13.89
C ASP A 565 29.03 24.92 13.88
N TYR A 566 30.30 25.29 13.75
CA TYR A 566 30.79 26.66 13.68
C TYR A 566 31.07 27.05 12.23
N GLY A 567 30.45 28.14 11.76
CA GLY A 567 30.75 28.70 10.44
C GLY A 567 31.49 30.03 10.55
N LYS A 568 31.34 30.84 9.49
CA LYS A 568 32.14 32.05 9.31
C LYS A 568 31.96 33.05 10.45
N GLY A 569 33.04 33.30 11.20
CA GLY A 569 33.07 34.27 12.31
C GLY A 569 32.46 33.77 13.62
N ASP A 570 32.10 32.49 13.74
CA ASP A 570 31.64 31.91 15.01
C ASP A 570 32.83 31.67 15.97
N ASP A 571 32.64 31.95 17.26
CA ASP A 571 33.63 31.69 18.31
C ASP A 571 33.78 30.19 18.57
N ARG A 572 35.01 29.67 18.41
CA ARG A 572 35.37 28.26 18.54
C ARG A 572 36.08 27.93 19.86
N THR A 573 36.24 28.91 20.76
CA THR A 573 36.96 28.73 22.02
C THR A 573 36.25 27.74 22.96
N VAL A 574 37.04 26.97 23.70
CA VAL A 574 36.58 25.94 24.63
C VAL A 574 37.12 26.24 26.03
N PRO A 575 36.26 26.34 27.06
CA PRO A 575 36.73 26.49 28.43
C PRO A 575 37.61 25.32 28.89
N LYS A 576 38.72 25.62 29.57
CA LYS A 576 39.74 24.63 29.99
C LYS A 576 39.18 23.47 30.84
N ASN A 577 38.17 23.74 31.67
CA ASN A 577 37.50 22.70 32.45
C ASN A 577 36.70 21.74 31.55
N VAL A 578 36.07 22.26 30.49
CA VAL A 578 35.29 21.48 29.52
C VAL A 578 36.21 20.66 28.61
N SER A 579 37.31 21.26 28.11
CA SER A 579 38.30 20.54 27.29
C SER A 579 38.94 19.38 28.06
N LYS A 580 39.30 19.62 29.33
CA LYS A 580 39.87 18.58 30.21
C LYS A 580 38.89 17.45 30.47
N ALA A 581 37.64 17.77 30.81
CA ALA A 581 36.61 16.76 31.03
C ALA A 581 36.36 15.90 29.78
N TYR A 582 36.37 16.51 28.59
CA TYR A 582 36.25 15.80 27.32
C TYR A 582 37.44 14.86 27.05
N LEU A 583 38.67 15.33 27.30
CA LEU A 583 39.88 14.53 27.17
C LEU A 583 39.88 13.33 28.14
N ASP A 584 39.56 13.57 29.42
CA ASP A 584 39.51 12.54 30.45
C ASP A 584 38.47 11.46 30.10
N GLN A 585 37.26 11.86 29.70
CA GLN A 585 36.21 10.95 29.24
C GLN A 585 36.67 10.12 28.03
N THR A 586 37.31 10.75 27.04
CA THR A 586 37.77 10.07 25.82
C THR A 586 38.89 9.07 26.13
N ASN A 587 39.80 9.42 27.04
CA ASN A 587 40.86 8.53 27.50
C ASN A 587 40.32 7.32 28.28
N LEU A 588 39.27 7.51 29.10
CA LEU A 588 38.58 6.39 29.78
C LEU A 588 37.96 5.42 28.77
N ARG A 589 37.26 5.95 27.75
CA ARG A 589 36.70 5.13 26.66
C ARG A 589 37.78 4.38 25.89
N LYS A 590 38.88 5.07 25.53
CA LYS A 590 40.06 4.49 24.86
C LYS A 590 40.68 3.37 25.68
N LYS A 591 40.81 3.55 27.01
CA LYS A 591 41.33 2.53 27.91
C LYS A 591 40.41 1.30 27.95
N ALA A 592 39.11 1.51 28.14
CA ALA A 592 38.15 0.41 28.25
C ALA A 592 38.04 -0.44 26.97
N ILE A 593 38.05 0.19 25.78
CA ILE A 593 38.02 -0.56 24.51
C ILE A 593 39.32 -1.35 24.30
N ASN A 594 40.50 -0.79 24.64
CA ASN A 594 41.76 -1.52 24.48
C ASN A 594 41.79 -2.74 25.41
N GLN A 595 41.41 -2.58 26.68
CA GLN A 595 41.33 -3.70 27.63
C GLN A 595 40.35 -4.79 27.17
N THR A 596 39.25 -4.39 26.52
CA THR A 596 38.29 -5.34 25.93
C THR A 596 38.92 -6.11 24.77
N LEU A 597 39.62 -5.41 23.87
CA LEU A 597 40.30 -6.07 22.74
C LEU A 597 41.42 -7.01 23.21
N ASP A 598 42.20 -6.61 24.21
CA ASP A 598 43.25 -7.45 24.80
C ASP A 598 42.64 -8.75 25.34
N TYR A 599 41.53 -8.66 26.07
CA TYR A 599 40.76 -9.82 26.54
C TYR A 599 40.25 -10.71 25.40
N LEU A 600 39.75 -10.14 24.30
CA LEU A 600 39.27 -10.91 23.15
C LEU A 600 40.41 -11.67 22.45
N VAL A 601 41.60 -11.07 22.38
CA VAL A 601 42.79 -11.74 21.85
C VAL A 601 43.23 -12.86 22.79
N GLU A 602 43.32 -12.59 24.09
CA GLU A 602 43.70 -13.58 25.12
C GLU A 602 42.75 -14.79 25.17
N THR A 603 41.47 -14.57 24.85
CA THR A 603 40.44 -15.62 24.81
C THR A 603 40.15 -16.19 23.42
N ASN A 604 40.97 -15.83 22.42
CA ASN A 604 40.88 -16.31 21.03
C ASN A 604 39.51 -16.02 20.34
N GLN A 605 38.88 -14.89 20.66
CA GLN A 605 37.62 -14.41 20.08
C GLN A 605 37.87 -13.46 18.92
N ILE A 606 38.50 -13.98 17.86
CA ILE A 606 39.04 -13.18 16.75
C ILE A 606 37.94 -12.48 15.93
N GLU A 607 36.77 -13.10 15.76
CA GLU A 607 35.66 -12.48 15.03
C GLU A 607 35.15 -11.22 15.73
N GLN A 608 34.98 -11.29 17.05
CA GLN A 608 34.53 -10.17 17.88
C GLN A 608 35.59 -9.06 17.92
N TYR A 609 36.87 -9.43 17.92
CA TYR A 609 37.98 -8.50 17.81
C TYR A 609 37.91 -7.67 16.53
N GLU A 610 37.72 -8.30 15.35
CA GLU A 610 37.67 -7.59 14.07
C GLU A 610 36.48 -6.61 14.00
N ILE A 611 35.33 -6.98 14.58
CA ILE A 611 34.15 -6.10 14.67
C ILE A 611 34.48 -4.86 15.53
N LEU A 612 35.13 -5.04 16.69
CA LEU A 612 35.41 -3.95 17.63
C LEU A 612 36.64 -3.11 17.25
N ARG A 613 37.55 -3.63 16.41
CA ARG A 613 38.75 -2.91 15.96
C ARG A 613 38.42 -1.59 15.27
N GLN A 614 37.40 -1.56 14.40
CA GLN A 614 36.97 -0.32 13.73
C GLN A 614 36.46 0.72 14.73
N HIS A 615 35.76 0.27 15.78
CA HIS A 615 35.28 1.15 16.84
C HIS A 615 36.45 1.73 17.65
N ARG A 616 37.45 0.90 17.97
CA ARG A 616 38.70 1.33 18.62
C ARG A 616 39.42 2.41 17.81
N ASP A 617 39.55 2.23 16.50
CA ASP A 617 40.26 3.20 15.65
C ASP A 617 39.52 4.54 15.58
N SER A 618 38.18 4.52 15.68
CA SER A 618 37.37 5.74 15.78
C SER A 618 37.60 6.48 17.11
N ILE A 619 37.64 5.75 18.23
CA ILE A 619 37.92 6.32 19.56
C ILE A 619 39.35 6.87 19.64
N ARG A 620 40.31 6.23 18.96
CA ARG A 620 41.69 6.74 18.87
C ARG A 620 41.76 8.10 18.19
N LYS A 621 41.13 8.25 17.02
CA LYS A 621 41.05 9.53 16.32
C LYS A 621 40.35 10.60 17.16
N GLU A 622 39.30 10.19 17.91
CA GLU A 622 38.63 11.08 18.86
C GLU A 622 39.57 11.55 19.98
N ALA A 623 40.40 10.65 20.52
CA ALA A 623 41.38 11.00 21.56
C ALA A 623 42.46 11.96 21.05
N ASP A 624 42.92 11.79 19.81
CA ASP A 624 43.92 12.67 19.21
C ASP A 624 43.37 14.09 19.04
N ILE A 625 42.13 14.21 18.57
CA ILE A 625 41.42 15.50 18.45
C ILE A 625 41.11 16.08 19.85
N ALA A 626 40.75 15.26 20.83
CA ALA A 626 40.54 15.72 22.20
C ALA A 626 41.82 16.29 22.83
N SER A 627 42.99 15.70 22.53
CA SER A 627 44.29 16.24 22.96
C SER A 627 44.53 17.60 22.33
N GLN A 628 44.32 17.70 21.00
CA GLN A 628 44.46 18.96 20.28
C GLN A 628 43.56 20.06 20.86
N ILE A 629 42.27 19.78 21.08
CA ILE A 629 41.33 20.74 21.67
C ILE A 629 41.77 21.17 23.08
N ASN A 630 42.35 20.26 23.86
CA ASN A 630 42.81 20.59 25.21
C ASN A 630 44.10 21.41 25.24
N GLU A 631 44.94 21.27 24.23
CA GLU A 631 46.17 22.06 24.05
C GLU A 631 45.87 23.46 23.49
N GLU A 632 45.05 23.52 22.44
CA GLU A 632 44.72 24.76 21.73
C GLU A 632 43.58 25.54 22.39
N LEU A 633 42.77 24.89 23.24
CA LEU A 633 41.53 25.44 23.84
C LEU A 633 40.55 25.98 22.78
N GLU A 634 40.59 25.40 21.58
CA GLU A 634 39.76 25.79 20.44
C GLU A 634 39.35 24.54 19.64
N ILE A 635 38.19 24.59 18.98
CA ILE A 635 37.73 23.52 18.10
C ILE A 635 38.40 23.65 16.72
N PRO A 636 39.14 22.63 16.25
CA PRO A 636 39.88 22.69 14.99
C PRO A 636 39.01 23.01 13.78
N THR A 637 39.58 23.71 12.80
CA THR A 637 38.93 23.95 11.52
C THR A 637 38.92 22.67 10.67
N PRO A 638 37.75 22.22 10.17
CA PRO A 638 37.67 21.06 9.31
C PRO A 638 38.38 21.29 7.96
N THR A 639 38.99 20.24 7.40
CA THR A 639 39.64 20.27 6.09
C THR A 639 38.63 20.14 4.94
N GLU A 640 38.91 20.78 3.79
CA GLU A 640 38.05 20.68 2.60
C GLU A 640 38.00 19.24 2.07
N GLN A 641 36.80 18.69 1.91
CA GLN A 641 36.57 17.38 1.29
C GLN A 641 35.70 17.51 0.03
N GLY A 642 36.36 17.66 -1.12
CA GLY A 642 35.72 17.60 -2.44
C GLY A 642 35.11 18.91 -2.95
N SER A 643 34.48 18.85 -4.13
CA SER A 643 34.16 20.03 -4.97
C SER A 643 32.68 20.45 -5.02
N SER A 644 31.75 19.70 -4.43
CA SER A 644 30.30 20.00 -4.56
C SER A 644 29.94 21.35 -3.92
N SER A 645 29.38 22.27 -4.71
CA SER A 645 28.83 23.55 -4.24
C SER A 645 27.31 23.58 -4.37
N ILE A 646 26.64 24.41 -3.58
CA ILE A 646 25.20 24.69 -3.77
C ILE A 646 25.06 25.63 -4.98
N GLU A 647 24.57 25.13 -6.11
CA GLU A 647 24.33 25.94 -7.31
C GLU A 647 23.30 27.06 -7.03
N LYS A 648 23.76 28.32 -7.05
CA LYS A 648 22.89 29.51 -7.00
C LYS A 648 22.38 29.82 -8.42
N ARG A 649 21.20 29.33 -8.82
CA ARG A 649 20.61 29.66 -10.14
C ARG A 649 20.09 31.11 -10.17
N LYS A 650 20.37 31.83 -11.27
CA LYS A 650 19.97 33.24 -11.48
C LYS A 650 18.47 33.34 -11.81
N THR A 651 17.79 34.28 -11.17
CA THR A 651 16.35 34.57 -11.28
C THR A 651 15.99 35.29 -12.58
N ILE A 652 14.88 34.95 -13.22
CA ILE A 652 14.19 35.82 -14.19
C ILE A 652 12.74 36.02 -13.74
N ASP A 653 12.45 37.30 -13.50
CA ASP A 653 11.17 37.93 -13.20
C ASP A 653 10.25 37.82 -14.42
N THR A 654 9.04 37.27 -14.28
CA THR A 654 8.03 37.38 -15.34
C THR A 654 6.65 37.79 -14.81
N ILE A 655 6.05 38.67 -15.59
CA ILE A 655 4.91 39.56 -15.32
C ILE A 655 3.60 38.83 -14.95
N GLN A 656 3.51 37.50 -15.14
CA GLN A 656 2.34 36.70 -14.76
C GLN A 656 2.21 36.47 -13.25
N GLY A 657 3.33 36.36 -12.52
CA GLY A 657 3.31 36.24 -11.05
C GLY A 657 2.78 37.50 -10.34
N ARG A 658 2.98 38.68 -10.94
CA ARG A 658 2.43 39.95 -10.42
C ARG A 658 0.92 40.08 -10.61
N ARG A 659 0.32 39.33 -11.54
CA ARG A 659 -1.12 39.43 -11.87
C ARG A 659 -1.99 38.60 -10.92
N LEU A 660 -1.51 37.40 -10.56
CA LEU A 660 -2.16 36.53 -9.57
C LEU A 660 -2.03 37.08 -8.14
N LEU A 661 -0.86 37.60 -7.77
CA LEU A 661 -0.67 38.28 -6.48
C LEU A 661 -1.48 39.58 -6.37
N LYS A 662 -1.66 40.35 -7.45
CA LYS A 662 -2.52 41.55 -7.40
C LYS A 662 -4.00 41.21 -7.22
N GLN A 663 -4.47 40.09 -7.79
CA GLN A 663 -5.86 39.65 -7.61
C GLN A 663 -6.08 39.10 -6.19
N GLU A 664 -5.15 38.30 -5.66
CA GLU A 664 -5.22 37.82 -4.26
C GLU A 664 -5.07 38.95 -3.24
N ILE A 665 -4.15 39.91 -3.45
CA ILE A 665 -4.00 41.07 -2.56
C ILE A 665 -5.22 42.00 -2.65
N SER A 666 -5.80 42.20 -3.84
CA SER A 666 -7.03 43.01 -3.97
C SER A 666 -8.25 42.32 -3.35
N GLN A 667 -8.31 40.99 -3.36
CA GLN A 667 -9.34 40.22 -2.69
C GLN A 667 -9.15 40.21 -1.17
N LEU A 668 -7.91 40.06 -0.68
CA LEU A 668 -7.56 40.14 0.73
C LEU A 668 -7.71 41.55 1.30
N GLN A 669 -7.45 42.60 0.53
CA GLN A 669 -7.69 43.99 0.93
C GLN A 669 -9.17 44.34 0.99
N ARG A 670 -10.00 43.81 0.08
CA ARG A 670 -11.47 43.95 0.17
C ARG A 670 -12.04 43.20 1.37
N LYS A 671 -11.58 41.97 1.61
CA LYS A 671 -11.99 41.16 2.76
C LYS A 671 -11.53 41.78 4.08
N ASN A 672 -10.33 42.35 4.12
CA ASN A 672 -9.86 43.09 5.29
C ASN A 672 -10.60 44.43 5.47
N GLN A 673 -10.91 45.18 4.41
CA GLN A 673 -11.72 46.40 4.50
C GLN A 673 -13.16 46.13 4.96
N GLU A 674 -13.75 45.01 4.55
CA GLU A 674 -15.06 44.56 5.04
C GLU A 674 -14.98 44.16 6.51
N VAL A 675 -13.93 43.43 6.92
CA VAL A 675 -13.69 43.04 8.33
C VAL A 675 -13.40 44.25 9.23
N THR A 676 -12.66 45.25 8.76
CA THR A 676 -12.40 46.50 9.49
C THR A 676 -13.67 47.36 9.60
N LYS A 677 -14.48 47.43 8.54
CA LYS A 677 -15.80 48.10 8.59
C LYS A 677 -16.80 47.41 9.51
N THR A 678 -16.75 46.09 9.63
CA THR A 678 -17.56 45.37 10.63
C THR A 678 -17.02 45.52 12.05
N TYR A 679 -15.71 45.72 12.23
CA TYR A 679 -15.11 45.97 13.55
C TYR A 679 -15.36 47.39 14.08
N ASP A 680 -15.46 48.40 13.20
CA ASP A 680 -15.71 49.79 13.59
C ASP A 680 -17.20 50.09 13.87
N LEU A 681 -18.12 49.18 13.54
CA LEU A 681 -19.57 49.32 13.79
C LEU A 681 -20.04 48.70 15.12
N ASP A 682 -19.20 47.86 15.76
CA ASP A 682 -19.54 47.16 17.02
C ASP A 682 -18.98 47.86 18.28
N VAL A 683 -18.52 49.12 18.18
CA VAL A 683 -17.91 49.88 19.30
C VAL A 683 -18.94 50.69 20.12
N GLU A 684 -20.22 50.74 19.72
CA GLU A 684 -21.26 51.53 20.40
C GLU A 684 -22.38 50.70 21.08
N GLU A 685 -22.09 49.54 21.67
CA GLU A 685 -23.02 48.90 22.63
C GLU A 685 -22.34 48.58 23.96
N GLU A 686 -22.97 49.03 25.05
CA GLU A 686 -22.40 49.15 26.39
C GLU A 686 -22.00 47.83 27.06
N MET A 687 -20.90 47.92 27.82
CA MET A 687 -20.14 46.85 28.44
C MET A 687 -20.91 45.99 29.46
N TYR A 688 -20.90 44.68 29.26
CA TYR A 688 -21.15 43.69 30.30
C TYR A 688 -19.90 43.49 31.18
N ILE A 689 -19.99 43.82 32.47
CA ILE A 689 -18.91 43.64 33.46
C ILE A 689 -19.08 42.28 34.16
N PRO A 690 -18.15 41.31 33.99
CA PRO A 690 -18.24 40.03 34.68
C PRO A 690 -17.78 40.17 36.14
N LYS A 691 -18.59 39.64 37.07
CA LYS A 691 -18.23 39.52 38.49
C LYS A 691 -17.01 38.60 38.68
N LYS A 692 -16.01 39.09 39.42
CA LYS A 692 -14.84 38.32 39.86
C LYS A 692 -15.11 37.52 41.14
N LYS A 693 -14.79 36.23 41.09
CA LYS A 693 -14.26 35.28 42.10
C LYS A 693 -14.92 33.91 41.86
N SER A 694 -14.24 32.76 41.91
CA SER A 694 -12.85 32.39 42.26
C SER A 694 -12.64 30.94 41.83
N THR A 695 -11.40 30.59 41.47
CA THR A 695 -10.79 29.24 41.53
C THR A 695 -11.58 28.05 40.98
N GLN A 696 -11.15 27.52 39.83
CA GLN A 696 -10.63 26.15 39.70
C GLN A 696 -10.18 25.81 38.25
N GLN A 697 -8.91 25.40 38.17
CA GLN A 697 -8.29 24.48 37.20
C GLN A 697 -8.02 24.94 35.75
N GLU A 698 -6.76 25.38 35.54
CA GLU A 698 -5.97 25.11 34.32
C GLU A 698 -6.09 23.64 33.92
N LYS A 699 -6.40 23.30 32.64
CA LYS A 699 -6.14 21.96 32.09
C LYS A 699 -6.31 21.71 30.57
N THR A 700 -6.32 22.72 29.69
CA THR A 700 -6.58 22.47 28.25
C THR A 700 -5.47 22.89 27.27
N LEU A 701 -4.32 23.40 27.74
CA LEU A 701 -3.15 23.72 26.89
C LEU A 701 -1.97 22.72 26.99
N ASP A 702 -2.05 21.68 27.83
CA ASP A 702 -0.99 20.66 28.02
C ASP A 702 -1.00 19.50 26.98
N ASN A 703 -2.08 19.32 26.21
CA ASN A 703 -2.32 18.07 25.48
C ASN A 703 -1.53 17.84 24.16
N LEU A 704 -0.92 18.86 23.53
CA LEU A 704 -0.20 18.69 22.23
C LEU A 704 1.32 18.44 22.40
N ALA A 705 1.87 18.91 23.52
CA ALA A 705 3.28 18.68 23.88
C ALA A 705 3.46 17.27 24.48
N GLU A 706 2.53 16.80 25.32
CA GLU A 706 2.48 15.41 25.81
C GLU A 706 2.31 14.38 24.68
N TYR A 707 1.62 14.73 23.59
CA TYR A 707 1.38 13.82 22.46
C TYR A 707 2.63 13.54 21.60
N ASN A 708 3.46 14.54 21.31
CA ASN A 708 4.69 14.34 20.55
C ASN A 708 5.80 13.67 21.37
N GLN A 709 5.79 13.84 22.70
CA GLN A 709 6.64 13.07 23.61
C GLN A 709 6.18 11.61 23.71
N ARG A 710 4.86 11.36 23.76
CA ARG A 710 4.24 10.01 23.67
C ARG A 710 4.65 9.24 22.42
N VAL A 711 4.72 9.85 21.24
CA VAL A 711 5.07 9.17 19.97
C VAL A 711 6.54 8.75 19.90
N GLN A 712 7.44 9.57 20.44
CA GLN A 712 8.87 9.22 20.52
C GLN A 712 9.14 8.19 21.63
N GLN A 713 8.42 8.27 22.76
CA GLN A 713 8.45 7.24 23.79
C GLN A 713 7.84 5.93 23.28
N GLN A 714 6.78 5.96 22.47
CA GLN A 714 6.15 4.75 21.92
C GLN A 714 7.03 4.03 20.88
N TRP A 715 7.82 4.75 20.09
CA TRP A 715 8.81 4.13 19.20
C TRP A 715 10.00 3.51 19.97
N ALA A 716 10.39 4.11 21.09
CA ALA A 716 11.36 3.53 22.01
C ALA A 716 10.80 2.32 22.79
N ILE A 717 9.52 2.39 23.20
CA ILE A 717 8.76 1.31 23.85
C ILE A 717 8.59 0.14 22.88
N ARG A 718 8.25 0.34 21.61
CA ARG A 718 8.16 -0.77 20.62
C ARG A 718 9.50 -1.43 20.33
N LYS A 719 10.59 -0.67 20.39
CA LYS A 719 11.95 -1.21 20.24
C LYS A 719 12.44 -1.90 21.52
N LEU A 720 11.96 -1.50 22.70
CA LEU A 720 12.20 -2.19 23.97
C LEU A 720 11.28 -3.41 24.13
N GLU A 721 10.04 -3.39 23.64
CA GLU A 721 9.09 -4.51 23.54
C GLU A 721 9.64 -5.61 22.62
N TYR A 722 10.27 -5.22 21.50
CA TYR A 722 11.01 -6.15 20.65
C TYR A 722 12.22 -6.79 21.36
N ASN A 723 12.83 -6.10 22.33
CA ASN A 723 13.90 -6.66 23.15
C ASN A 723 13.37 -7.46 24.35
N ASN A 724 12.21 -7.10 24.93
CA ASN A 724 11.53 -7.85 25.99
C ASN A 724 10.97 -9.17 25.45
N PHE A 725 10.51 -9.19 24.20
CA PHE A 725 10.17 -10.39 23.44
C PHE A 725 11.34 -11.38 23.41
N TYR A 726 12.56 -10.88 23.23
CA TYR A 726 13.79 -11.70 23.22
C TYR A 726 14.20 -12.24 24.61
N TYR A 727 13.77 -11.59 25.69
CA TYR A 727 13.99 -12.06 27.06
C TYR A 727 12.90 -13.03 27.53
N GLU A 728 11.64 -12.86 27.09
CA GLU A 728 10.54 -13.80 27.30
C GLU A 728 10.78 -15.16 26.62
N ASP A 729 11.36 -15.16 25.42
CA ASP A 729 11.71 -16.38 24.68
C ASP A 729 12.78 -17.21 25.42
N ARG A 730 13.82 -16.54 25.96
CA ARG A 730 14.83 -17.20 26.81
C ARG A 730 14.32 -17.61 28.18
N ARG A 731 13.31 -16.91 28.71
CA ARG A 731 12.64 -17.31 29.95
C ARG A 731 11.80 -18.56 29.72
N LYS A 732 11.12 -18.67 28.58
CA LYS A 732 10.37 -19.86 28.16
C LYS A 732 11.26 -21.05 27.84
N GLU A 733 12.43 -20.86 27.22
CA GLU A 733 13.43 -21.92 27.09
C GLU A 733 13.94 -22.41 28.47
N SER A 734 14.09 -21.50 29.44
CA SER A 734 14.46 -21.88 30.80
C SER A 734 13.31 -22.56 31.57
N GLU A 735 12.07 -22.12 31.39
CA GLU A 735 10.86 -22.73 31.96
C GLU A 735 10.58 -24.09 31.30
N GLN A 736 10.82 -24.24 30.00
CA GLN A 736 10.77 -25.50 29.26
C GLN A 736 11.85 -26.45 29.77
N SER A 737 13.08 -25.98 30.01
CA SER A 737 14.13 -26.82 30.62
C SER A 737 13.82 -27.22 32.06
N ILE A 738 13.06 -26.41 32.81
CA ILE A 738 12.57 -26.76 34.16
C ILE A 738 11.41 -27.77 34.06
N VAL A 739 10.55 -27.66 33.04
CA VAL A 739 9.48 -28.63 32.74
C VAL A 739 10.05 -29.96 32.26
N ASP A 740 11.07 -29.95 31.41
CA ASP A 740 11.77 -31.15 30.94
C ASP A 740 12.50 -31.84 32.12
N ASN A 741 13.08 -31.07 33.06
CA ASN A 741 13.61 -31.61 34.32
C ASN A 741 12.51 -32.08 35.31
N LEU A 742 11.30 -31.52 35.24
CA LEU A 742 10.11 -31.99 35.96
C LEU A 742 9.49 -33.25 35.34
N GLU A 743 9.66 -33.46 34.03
CA GLU A 743 9.34 -34.69 33.32
C GLU A 743 10.37 -35.80 33.62
N ASP A 744 11.65 -35.46 33.72
CA ASP A 744 12.72 -36.38 34.17
C ASP A 744 12.56 -36.76 35.65
N THR A 745 12.14 -35.84 36.52
CA THR A 745 11.79 -36.18 37.93
C THR A 745 10.44 -36.87 38.05
N LYS A 746 9.51 -36.74 37.10
CA LYS A 746 8.26 -37.53 37.03
C LYS A 746 8.46 -38.94 36.46
N HIS A 747 9.41 -39.17 35.55
CA HIS A 747 9.76 -40.53 35.11
C HIS A 747 10.71 -41.22 36.09
N SER A 748 11.67 -40.49 36.67
CA SER A 748 12.38 -40.98 37.86
C SER A 748 11.44 -41.25 39.04
N ASN A 749 10.29 -40.57 39.14
CA ASN A 749 9.22 -40.91 40.08
C ASN A 749 8.22 -41.96 39.58
N LYS A 750 8.20 -42.30 38.28
CA LYS A 750 7.44 -43.44 37.72
C LYS A 750 8.24 -44.73 37.79
N ASP A 751 9.53 -44.61 37.99
CA ASP A 751 10.34 -45.64 38.59
C ASP A 751 10.10 -45.73 40.13
N ILE A 752 9.48 -44.71 40.78
CA ILE A 752 9.07 -44.65 42.22
C ILE A 752 7.56 -44.90 42.45
N GLU A 753 6.72 -45.02 41.42
CA GLU A 753 5.69 -46.08 41.41
C GLU A 753 6.46 -47.32 40.93
N LEU A 754 7.33 -47.85 41.78
CA LEU A 754 6.84 -48.71 42.85
C LEU A 754 5.57 -49.43 42.39
N GLU A 755 5.72 -50.69 42.01
CA GLU A 755 5.89 -51.72 43.06
C GLU A 755 4.69 -51.74 44.03
N LEU A 756 3.53 -51.30 43.55
CA LEU A 756 2.21 -51.75 44.00
C LEU A 756 1.55 -52.59 42.90
#